data_AF-A0A2D6HAL3-F1
#
_entry.id   AF-A0A2D6HAL3-F1
#
_cell.length_a   1.000
_cell.length_b   1.000
_cell.length_c   1.000
_cell.angle_alpha   90.00
_cell.angle_beta   90.00
_cell.angle_gamma   90.00
#
_symmetry.space_group_name_H-M   'P 1'
#
loop_
_entity.id
_entity.type
_entity.pdbx_description
1 polymer ?
#
loop_
_entity_poly.entity_id
_entity_poly.type
_entity_poly.pdbx_seq_one_letter_code
_entity_poly.pdbx_strand_id
1 'polypeptide(L)'
;MSGGPRGLRAARPRPARGSGGRAGLRPPGRALGGRVAARRRSPAEHPGGGHPRRRRRGLAAGRALALLRGRRRPLARRGPGGHRAGGDPRARRGLPLPSPGLSSVEPEPLAPLPRLGLLSCAWGLVFLAGPGILGGAPSPLGVAGVGLWAFHARRRGRRAFACEWLAAGVFFALQLSWIRFIWWPAVPFGGLVLGLTAALAGVLLRRLTRILSLPAATALAWTSLECLRTLIPPPLGLGWLRVGHFALDLPLLAGSARVWGVEGLTFVLAALAGGLAELAARRRLTRGPALWAVGPLLAGLALAVALPAPETRAGPRLLLVQPAIAQERKRSAPFEEVFRASLDLTHEGLERLEREGRPAPELVCWGETMLRTLLVGRELEDAAGQVHFDPWAQITDEGIPEFLAGLGRLESLLLRYITAERTGALPSETWFLTGAEVLVREGEWARRTNAVVLYDAAGRRVGRALKRHLVPGAESLMGLENSPLLRGFVHELAGYVPDLLAGRETGILTLGGESREWRIAASVCFDNAFEDVYTDPVRETAVDLHLVVSNEAWYRGSFELDQMVAFSRLLALSTGRSVVRVANSGISCAIDPSGRELARLTAAGTDRDVSGTLEVHPPVPADPEERPPYVFLQPYLAWVLVLAGLVGGLISFRNSAPPAA
;
A
#
# COMPACT_ATOMS: atom_id res chain seq x y z
N MET A 1 7.19 73.55 -29.47
CA MET A 1 5.83 74.11 -29.31
C MET A 1 4.90 72.94 -29.04
N SER A 2 4.10 72.79 -28.00
CA SER A 2 3.83 73.47 -26.73
C SER A 2 2.63 72.68 -26.13
N GLY A 3 2.67 72.28 -24.85
CA GLY A 3 1.49 71.80 -24.13
C GLY A 3 1.75 70.77 -23.02
N GLY A 4 1.91 71.22 -21.78
CA GLY A 4 1.75 70.39 -20.55
C GLY A 4 0.28 70.31 -20.11
N PRO A 5 -0.10 69.98 -18.84
CA PRO A 5 0.75 69.77 -17.65
C PRO A 5 0.36 68.60 -16.67
N ARG A 6 1.30 68.27 -15.78
CA ARG A 6 1.26 67.90 -14.33
C ARG A 6 0.04 67.18 -13.67
N GLY A 7 0.37 66.16 -12.85
CA GLY A 7 -0.33 65.77 -11.60
C GLY A 7 0.37 64.58 -10.91
N LEU A 8 1.28 64.80 -9.96
CA LEU A 8 1.15 64.89 -8.49
C LEU A 8 0.95 63.56 -7.73
N ARG A 9 1.88 63.36 -6.78
CA ARG A 9 2.10 62.21 -5.89
C ARG A 9 1.01 62.10 -4.81
N ALA A 10 0.57 60.87 -4.51
CA ALA A 10 -0.28 60.58 -3.36
C ALA A 10 0.55 60.28 -2.09
N ALA A 11 0.20 60.97 -1.01
CA ALA A 11 0.80 60.90 0.32
C ALA A 11 0.13 59.84 1.21
N ARG A 12 0.90 59.27 2.15
CA ARG A 12 0.40 58.50 3.30
C ARG A 12 -0.19 59.42 4.37
N PRO A 13 -1.18 58.95 5.16
CA PRO A 13 -1.35 59.40 6.54
C PRO A 13 -1.24 58.26 7.57
N ARG A 14 -0.80 58.67 8.77
CA ARG A 14 -0.56 57.92 10.01
C ARG A 14 -1.86 57.64 10.80
N PRO A 15 -1.85 56.76 11.81
CA PRO A 15 -3.04 56.26 12.50
C PRO A 15 -3.52 57.20 13.62
N ALA A 16 -4.82 57.23 13.86
CA ALA A 16 -5.45 57.89 14.99
C ALA A 16 -5.71 56.92 16.15
N ARG A 17 -5.37 57.36 17.36
CA ARG A 17 -5.81 56.77 18.64
C ARG A 17 -7.23 57.27 18.96
N GLY A 18 -8.06 56.39 19.52
CA GLY A 18 -9.34 56.71 20.13
C GLY A 18 -9.68 55.67 21.20
N SER A 19 -10.06 56.15 22.38
CA SER A 19 -10.12 55.46 23.67
C SER A 19 -11.55 55.19 24.15
N GLY A 20 -11.70 54.12 24.96
CA GLY A 20 -12.83 53.88 25.88
C GLY A 20 -13.60 52.59 25.54
N GLY A 21 -13.92 51.65 26.44
CA GLY A 21 -13.70 51.50 27.87
C GLY A 21 -14.75 50.51 28.44
N ARG A 22 -14.31 49.52 29.24
CA ARG A 22 -15.08 48.63 30.17
C ARG A 22 -16.04 47.62 29.51
N ALA A 23 -16.28 46.39 29.97
CA ALA A 23 -15.92 45.52 31.10
C ALA A 23 -16.08 44.05 30.56
N GLY A 24 -15.37 43.00 30.95
CA GLY A 24 -14.98 42.57 32.28
C GLY A 24 -15.95 41.51 32.84
N LEU A 25 -16.00 40.31 32.26
CA LEU A 25 -16.62 39.13 32.91
C LEU A 25 -15.76 37.87 32.67
N ARG A 26 -15.16 37.38 33.75
CA ARG A 26 -14.52 36.05 33.87
C ARG A 26 -15.60 34.98 34.07
N PRO A 27 -15.37 33.71 33.69
CA PRO A 27 -16.22 32.59 34.10
C PRO A 27 -15.93 32.19 35.55
N PRO A 28 -16.92 31.75 36.34
CA PRO A 28 -16.69 31.33 37.71
C PRO A 28 -16.12 29.90 37.76
N GLY A 29 -15.25 29.71 38.76
CA GLY A 29 -14.54 28.48 39.01
C GLY A 29 -15.29 27.48 39.90
N ARG A 30 -14.59 26.35 40.02
CA ARG A 30 -14.77 25.21 40.92
C ARG A 30 -15.21 25.54 42.35
N ALA A 31 -16.12 24.69 42.82
CA ALA A 31 -16.29 24.17 44.18
C ALA A 31 -17.26 22.96 44.07
N LEU A 32 -17.32 21.92 44.89
CA LEU A 32 -16.51 21.34 45.96
C LEU A 32 -17.16 19.96 46.26
N GLY A 33 -16.37 18.93 46.61
CA GLY A 33 -16.69 17.94 47.67
C GLY A 33 -17.98 17.11 47.59
N GLY A 34 -17.83 15.81 47.33
CA GLY A 34 -18.85 14.80 47.65
C GLY A 34 -18.28 13.38 47.65
N ARG A 35 -17.55 13.01 48.71
CA ARG A 35 -17.21 11.61 49.02
C ARG A 35 -18.45 10.92 49.58
N VAL A 36 -18.91 9.82 48.98
CA VAL A 36 -19.66 8.78 49.71
C VAL A 36 -19.20 7.39 49.29
N ALA A 37 -19.02 6.59 50.34
CA ALA A 37 -18.52 5.25 50.51
C ALA A 37 -19.00 4.14 49.56
N ALA A 38 -18.09 3.17 49.43
CA ALA A 38 -18.30 1.81 48.97
C ALA A 38 -19.42 1.06 49.72
N ARG A 39 -20.16 0.22 48.99
CA ARG A 39 -20.77 -1.00 49.55
C ARG A 39 -20.69 -2.15 48.54
N ARG A 40 -19.91 -3.17 48.93
CA ARG A 40 -20.04 -4.55 48.48
C ARG A 40 -21.42 -5.09 48.85
N ARG A 41 -22.04 -5.89 47.98
CA ARG A 41 -22.88 -7.06 48.31
C ARG A 41 -23.17 -7.87 47.02
N SER A 42 -22.66 -9.10 46.98
CA SER A 42 -23.33 -10.26 46.36
C SER A 42 -24.07 -11.02 47.50
N PRO A 43 -24.75 -12.18 47.29
CA PRO A 43 -25.20 -12.90 46.07
C PRO A 43 -26.68 -13.42 46.15
N ALA A 44 -27.06 -14.24 45.16
CA ALA A 44 -28.17 -15.22 45.11
C ALA A 44 -29.52 -14.68 44.57
N GLU A 45 -30.34 -15.34 43.73
CA GLU A 45 -30.57 -16.77 43.45
C GLU A 45 -31.01 -17.03 41.98
N HIS A 46 -30.84 -18.29 41.54
CA HIS A 46 -31.41 -18.98 40.35
C HIS A 46 -32.95 -19.19 40.48
N PRO A 47 -33.73 -19.79 39.52
CA PRO A 47 -33.34 -20.74 38.45
C PRO A 47 -34.10 -20.66 37.10
N GLY A 48 -33.68 -21.48 36.12
CA GLY A 48 -34.65 -22.20 35.26
C GLY A 48 -34.41 -22.23 33.75
N GLY A 49 -34.01 -23.41 33.24
CA GLY A 49 -34.34 -23.96 31.90
C GLY A 49 -33.76 -23.24 30.67
N GLY A 50 -33.21 -23.85 29.63
CA GLY A 50 -33.07 -25.24 29.21
C GLY A 50 -32.51 -25.19 27.78
N HIS A 51 -31.35 -25.77 27.54
CA HIS A 51 -30.71 -25.81 26.22
C HIS A 51 -30.68 -27.25 25.68
N PRO A 52 -31.04 -27.49 24.40
CA PRO A 52 -30.76 -28.76 23.75
C PRO A 52 -29.41 -28.72 23.01
N ARG A 53 -28.54 -29.63 23.46
CA ARG A 53 -27.59 -30.47 22.71
C ARG A 53 -27.27 -30.09 21.25
N ARG A 54 -25.99 -29.82 20.97
CA ARG A 54 -25.29 -30.40 19.81
C ARG A 54 -23.86 -30.87 20.16
N ARG A 55 -23.54 -32.02 19.57
CA ARG A 55 -22.49 -32.99 19.86
C ARG A 55 -21.06 -32.45 19.68
N ARG A 56 -20.20 -32.66 20.68
CA ARG A 56 -18.75 -32.80 20.51
C ARG A 56 -18.41 -34.29 20.42
N ARG A 57 -17.66 -34.70 19.39
CA ARG A 57 -16.90 -35.95 19.39
C ARG A 57 -15.47 -35.61 19.78
N GLY A 58 -15.05 -36.12 20.93
CA GLY A 58 -13.65 -36.35 21.26
C GLY A 58 -13.42 -37.86 21.45
N LEU A 59 -12.17 -38.19 21.75
CA LEU A 59 -11.57 -39.51 22.05
C LEU A 59 -10.81 -40.11 20.85
N ALA A 60 -9.58 -40.61 20.98
CA ALA A 60 -8.70 -40.74 22.16
C ALA A 60 -7.26 -41.01 21.70
N ALA A 61 -6.31 -40.62 22.54
CA ALA A 61 -4.94 -41.11 22.54
C ALA A 61 -4.83 -42.37 23.41
N GLY A 62 -3.97 -43.33 23.03
CA GLY A 62 -3.56 -44.41 23.93
C GLY A 62 -2.89 -45.62 23.28
N ARG A 63 -1.55 -45.66 23.38
CA ARG A 63 -0.65 -46.83 23.55
C ARG A 63 -0.57 -47.90 22.43
N ALA A 64 0.63 -48.18 21.93
CA ALA A 64 1.54 -49.19 22.49
C ALA A 64 2.82 -49.38 21.66
N LEU A 65 3.95 -49.51 22.36
CA LEU A 65 5.26 -49.96 21.90
C LEU A 65 5.31 -51.50 21.73
N ALA A 66 6.30 -51.93 20.94
CA ALA A 66 7.04 -53.21 20.99
C ALA A 66 6.85 -54.13 19.77
N LEU A 67 7.94 -54.88 19.47
CA LEU A 67 8.20 -55.87 18.41
C LEU A 67 8.93 -55.28 17.18
N LEU A 68 10.16 -55.66 16.80
CA LEU A 68 10.95 -56.87 17.06
C LEU A 68 12.46 -56.60 17.03
N ARG A 69 13.16 -57.20 18.00
CA ARG A 69 14.59 -57.47 18.03
C ARG A 69 14.92 -58.70 17.16
N GLY A 70 16.11 -58.70 16.57
CA GLY A 70 16.83 -59.90 16.12
C GLY A 70 17.69 -59.60 14.90
N ARG A 71 18.98 -59.92 14.79
CA ARG A 71 19.95 -60.65 15.64
C ARG A 71 21.34 -60.09 15.27
N ARG A 72 22.20 -59.87 16.27
CA ARG A 72 23.66 -59.73 16.10
C ARG A 72 24.32 -61.06 16.41
N ARG A 73 25.33 -61.44 15.61
CA ARG A 73 26.64 -62.07 15.94
C ARG A 73 27.11 -63.05 14.86
N PRO A 74 28.40 -63.43 14.78
CA PRO A 74 29.60 -62.87 15.44
C PRO A 74 30.80 -62.61 14.49
N LEU A 75 31.77 -61.86 15.02
CA LEU A 75 33.16 -61.80 14.57
C LEU A 75 33.90 -63.12 14.83
N ALA A 76 34.73 -63.54 13.87
CA ALA A 76 35.84 -64.47 14.11
C ALA A 76 37.11 -63.95 13.43
N ARG A 77 38.18 -63.81 14.21
CA ARG A 77 39.56 -63.59 13.77
C ARG A 77 40.19 -64.93 13.36
N ARG A 78 41.00 -64.94 12.30
CA ARG A 78 42.25 -65.75 12.19
C ARG A 78 43.09 -65.34 10.97
N GLY A 79 44.28 -64.81 11.25
CA GLY A 79 45.60 -65.24 10.73
C GLY A 79 45.98 -65.08 9.24
N PRO A 80 47.29 -64.94 8.92
CA PRO A 80 47.79 -64.24 7.73
C PRO A 80 48.31 -65.19 6.63
N GLY A 81 48.43 -64.68 5.39
CA GLY A 81 49.24 -65.35 4.36
C GLY A 81 49.00 -64.87 2.91
N GLY A 82 50.06 -64.37 2.28
CA GLY A 82 50.49 -64.84 0.95
C GLY A 82 49.75 -64.37 -0.31
N HIS A 83 50.34 -63.36 -0.97
CA HIS A 83 50.72 -63.32 -2.39
C HIS A 83 49.72 -63.58 -3.56
N ARG A 84 49.87 -62.65 -4.54
CA ARG A 84 49.75 -62.74 -6.02
C ARG A 84 48.46 -62.24 -6.70
N ALA A 85 48.64 -61.09 -7.35
CA ALA A 85 48.49 -60.80 -8.79
C ALA A 85 47.34 -61.44 -9.60
N GLY A 86 46.58 -60.57 -10.27
CA GLY A 86 45.58 -60.83 -11.31
C GLY A 86 44.44 -59.82 -11.10
N GLY A 87 44.33 -58.69 -11.82
CA GLY A 87 44.36 -58.58 -13.28
C GLY A 87 42.95 -58.76 -13.82
N ASP A 88 42.04 -57.80 -13.59
CA ASP A 88 40.75 -57.74 -14.30
C ASP A 88 40.58 -56.35 -14.95
N PRO A 89 40.59 -56.25 -16.29
CA PRO A 89 40.41 -55.02 -17.03
C PRO A 89 38.94 -54.85 -17.42
N ARG A 90 38.15 -54.18 -16.58
CA ARG A 90 36.89 -53.56 -17.02
C ARG A 90 36.81 -52.12 -16.55
N ALA A 91 37.53 -51.29 -17.31
CA ALA A 91 37.33 -49.85 -17.37
C ALA A 91 35.89 -49.54 -17.82
N ARG A 92 34.97 -49.37 -16.87
CA ARG A 92 33.81 -48.50 -17.07
C ARG A 92 34.28 -47.08 -16.78
N ARG A 93 34.51 -46.32 -17.85
CA ARG A 93 34.63 -44.86 -17.83
C ARG A 93 33.37 -44.28 -17.19
N GLY A 94 33.41 -44.08 -15.88
CA GLY A 94 32.60 -43.06 -15.24
C GLY A 94 33.18 -41.71 -15.65
N LEU A 95 32.55 -41.05 -16.62
CA LEU A 95 32.74 -39.62 -16.83
C LEU A 95 32.51 -38.95 -15.46
N PRO A 96 33.48 -38.19 -14.91
CA PRO A 96 33.19 -37.40 -13.73
C PRO A 96 32.08 -36.43 -14.15
N LEU A 97 30.90 -36.57 -13.54
CA LEU A 97 29.90 -35.52 -13.58
C LEU A 97 30.62 -34.25 -13.16
N PRO A 98 30.55 -33.15 -13.95
CA PRO A 98 31.18 -31.92 -13.55
C PRO A 98 30.49 -31.45 -12.28
N SER A 99 31.16 -31.58 -11.14
CA SER A 99 30.81 -30.82 -9.94
C SER A 99 30.75 -29.36 -10.38
N PRO A 100 29.61 -28.65 -10.21
CA PRO A 100 29.58 -27.23 -10.50
C PRO A 100 30.56 -26.57 -9.53
N GLY A 101 31.74 -26.24 -10.04
CA GLY A 101 32.82 -25.64 -9.27
C GLY A 101 32.42 -24.25 -8.80
N LEU A 102 31.76 -24.17 -7.64
CA LEU A 102 31.78 -22.99 -6.79
C LEU A 102 33.21 -22.89 -6.24
N SER A 103 34.12 -22.27 -7.01
CA SER A 103 35.49 -22.03 -6.55
C SER A 103 35.47 -21.23 -5.24
N SER A 104 36.12 -21.83 -4.25
CA SER A 104 36.11 -21.64 -2.78
C SER A 104 36.74 -20.35 -2.22
N VAL A 105 36.91 -19.29 -3.01
CA VAL A 105 37.49 -18.04 -2.47
C VAL A 105 36.37 -17.23 -1.83
N GLU A 106 36.16 -17.42 -0.53
CA GLU A 106 35.31 -16.53 0.24
C GLU A 106 35.84 -15.10 0.16
N PRO A 107 34.98 -14.10 -0.11
CA PRO A 107 35.43 -12.73 -0.19
C PRO A 107 35.94 -12.26 1.17
N GLU A 108 37.05 -11.51 1.17
CA GLU A 108 37.67 -11.01 2.40
C GLU A 108 36.66 -10.26 3.27
N PRO A 109 36.70 -10.47 4.61
CA PRO A 109 35.88 -9.71 5.54
C PRO A 109 36.13 -8.20 5.40
N LEU A 110 35.05 -7.41 5.46
CA LEU A 110 35.15 -5.95 5.48
C LEU A 110 35.14 -5.45 6.92
N ALA A 111 36.03 -4.51 7.23
CA ALA A 111 35.98 -3.75 8.47
C ALA A 111 34.65 -2.94 8.56
N PRO A 112 34.13 -2.66 9.77
CA PRO A 112 32.81 -2.06 9.95
C PRO A 112 32.61 -0.70 9.27
N LEU A 113 33.60 0.21 9.36
CA LEU A 113 33.48 1.57 8.81
C LEU A 113 33.43 1.57 7.26
N PRO A 114 34.38 0.93 6.53
CA PRO A 114 34.27 0.79 5.08
C PRO A 114 32.99 0.08 4.65
N ARG A 115 32.57 -0.95 5.39
CA ARG A 115 31.32 -1.67 5.09
C ARG A 115 30.12 -0.74 5.17
N LEU A 116 29.99 0.04 6.24
CA LEU A 116 28.88 0.98 6.41
C LEU A 116 28.86 2.00 5.26
N GLY A 117 30.01 2.60 4.91
CA GLY A 117 30.09 3.55 3.81
C GLY A 117 29.65 2.97 2.46
N LEU A 118 30.14 1.77 2.11
CA LEU A 118 29.79 1.10 0.84
C LEU A 118 28.32 0.68 0.78
N LEU A 119 27.75 0.21 1.89
CA LEU A 119 26.33 -0.13 1.97
C LEU A 119 25.46 1.13 1.92
N SER A 120 25.89 2.24 2.53
CA SER A 120 25.22 3.52 2.40
C SER A 120 25.24 4.02 0.95
N CYS A 121 26.33 3.85 0.21
CA CYS A 121 26.35 4.15 -1.23
C CYS A 121 25.35 3.28 -2.01
N ALA A 122 25.29 1.98 -1.71
CA ALA A 122 24.35 1.06 -2.36
C ALA A 122 22.89 1.47 -2.13
N TRP A 123 22.51 1.70 -0.87
CA TRP A 123 21.16 2.15 -0.52
C TRP A 123 20.84 3.56 -1.00
N GLY A 124 21.84 4.44 -1.10
CA GLY A 124 21.69 5.75 -1.71
C GLY A 124 21.31 5.68 -3.18
N LEU A 125 21.91 4.77 -3.96
CA LEU A 125 21.50 4.54 -5.35
C LEU A 125 20.08 3.98 -5.45
N VAL A 126 19.68 3.07 -4.55
CA VAL A 126 18.31 2.55 -4.50
C VAL A 126 17.30 3.66 -4.17
N PHE A 127 17.62 4.54 -3.22
CA PHE A 127 16.80 5.71 -2.89
C PHE A 127 16.69 6.68 -4.07
N LEU A 128 17.81 7.02 -4.72
CA LEU A 128 17.83 7.91 -5.87
C LEU A 128 17.06 7.37 -7.09
N ALA A 129 16.91 6.04 -7.18
CA ALA A 129 16.08 5.40 -8.21
C ALA A 129 14.57 5.47 -7.91
N GLY A 130 14.18 5.91 -6.71
CA GLY A 130 12.79 6.06 -6.29
C GLY A 130 12.01 7.02 -7.19
N PRO A 131 10.74 6.70 -7.52
CA PRO A 131 9.86 7.63 -8.23
C PRO A 131 9.80 8.99 -7.52
N GLY A 132 9.95 10.06 -8.29
CA GLY A 132 9.90 11.45 -7.80
C GLY A 132 11.21 12.00 -7.24
N ILE A 133 12.28 11.20 -7.09
CA ILE A 133 13.54 11.68 -6.48
C ILE A 133 14.44 12.44 -7.47
N LEU A 134 14.68 11.87 -8.65
CA LEU A 134 15.51 12.47 -9.70
C LEU A 134 14.72 12.87 -10.96
N GLY A 135 13.37 12.85 -10.90
CA GLY A 135 12.51 13.06 -12.06
C GLY A 135 12.50 11.84 -13.00
N GLY A 136 11.72 10.82 -12.63
CA GLY A 136 11.68 9.50 -13.28
C GLY A 136 12.02 8.37 -12.30
N ALA A 137 12.09 7.12 -12.77
CA ALA A 137 12.44 5.95 -11.97
C ALA A 137 13.66 5.22 -12.59
N PRO A 138 14.86 5.83 -12.55
CA PRO A 138 15.99 5.38 -13.36
C PRO A 138 16.42 3.96 -12.99
N SER A 139 15.89 2.98 -13.71
CA SER A 139 16.13 1.56 -13.52
C SER A 139 17.61 1.18 -13.42
N PRO A 140 18.56 1.81 -14.15
CA PRO A 140 19.97 1.50 -14.00
C PRO A 140 20.53 1.85 -12.61
N LEU A 141 20.07 2.92 -11.97
CA LEU A 141 20.54 3.30 -10.63
C LEU A 141 20.08 2.29 -9.58
N GLY A 142 18.82 1.85 -9.67
CA GLY A 142 18.27 0.84 -8.77
C GLY A 142 19.00 -0.49 -8.90
N VAL A 143 19.21 -0.96 -10.14
CA VAL A 143 19.97 -2.19 -10.43
C VAL A 143 21.43 -2.06 -9.95
N ALA A 144 22.08 -0.92 -10.17
CA ALA A 144 23.43 -0.66 -9.67
C ALA A 144 23.48 -0.66 -8.14
N GLY A 145 22.52 -0.04 -7.47
CA GLY A 145 22.39 -0.03 -6.01
C GLY A 145 22.24 -1.43 -5.42
N VAL A 146 21.31 -2.23 -5.94
CA VAL A 146 21.12 -3.63 -5.52
C VAL A 146 22.38 -4.46 -5.82
N GLY A 147 23.08 -4.19 -6.92
CA GLY A 147 24.31 -4.87 -7.30
C GLY A 147 25.47 -4.56 -6.34
N LEU A 148 25.66 -3.29 -5.99
CA LEU A 148 26.62 -2.87 -4.97
C LEU A 148 26.28 -3.48 -3.60
N TRP A 149 24.99 -3.47 -3.23
CA TRP A 149 24.53 -4.14 -2.02
C TRP A 149 24.92 -5.62 -2.05
N ALA A 150 24.58 -6.37 -3.10
CA ALA A 150 24.90 -7.78 -3.20
C ALA A 150 26.42 -8.06 -3.11
N PHE A 151 27.23 -7.22 -3.77
CA PHE A 151 28.68 -7.35 -3.81
C PHE A 151 29.34 -7.16 -2.44
N HIS A 152 28.83 -6.23 -1.63
CA HIS A 152 29.37 -5.90 -0.30
C HIS A 152 28.70 -6.68 0.84
N ALA A 153 27.38 -6.87 0.78
CA ALA A 153 26.58 -7.54 1.80
C ALA A 153 26.93 -9.03 1.93
N ARG A 154 27.33 -9.68 0.82
CA ARG A 154 27.79 -11.09 0.81
C ARG A 154 29.06 -11.33 1.61
N ARG A 155 29.87 -10.30 1.89
CA ARG A 155 31.11 -10.45 2.67
C ARG A 155 30.79 -10.67 4.15
N ARG A 156 31.59 -11.48 4.85
CA ARG A 156 31.41 -11.75 6.29
C ARG A 156 31.95 -10.60 7.15
N GLY A 157 31.56 -10.54 8.42
CA GLY A 157 32.08 -9.57 9.39
C GLY A 157 31.32 -9.55 10.71
N ARG A 158 32.01 -9.28 11.83
CA ARG A 158 31.43 -9.30 13.19
C ARG A 158 30.27 -8.30 13.38
N ARG A 159 30.30 -7.17 12.65
CA ARG A 159 29.25 -6.13 12.69
C ARG A 159 28.43 -6.04 11.41
N ALA A 160 28.47 -7.08 10.55
CA ALA A 160 27.81 -7.06 9.26
C ALA A 160 26.33 -6.69 9.37
N PHE A 161 25.60 -7.35 10.27
CA PHE A 161 24.18 -7.09 10.52
C PHE A 161 23.91 -5.63 10.90
N ALA A 162 24.65 -5.08 11.86
CA ALA A 162 24.48 -3.69 12.31
C ALA A 162 24.78 -2.68 11.19
N CYS A 163 25.80 -2.93 10.37
CA CYS A 163 26.09 -2.07 9.22
C CYS A 163 24.96 -2.09 8.18
N GLU A 164 24.40 -3.26 7.86
CA GLU A 164 23.22 -3.35 6.97
C GLU A 164 22.02 -2.61 7.57
N TRP A 165 21.76 -2.84 8.85
CA TRP A 165 20.61 -2.27 9.55
C TRP A 165 20.66 -0.74 9.56
N LEU A 166 21.82 -0.17 9.92
CA LEU A 166 22.01 1.27 9.99
C LEU A 166 21.98 1.91 8.60
N ALA A 167 22.69 1.33 7.61
CA ALA A 167 22.69 1.86 6.24
C ALA A 167 21.26 1.86 5.67
N ALA A 168 20.60 0.71 5.66
CA ALA A 168 19.24 0.58 5.15
C ALA A 168 18.27 1.47 5.93
N GLY A 169 18.39 1.52 7.27
CA GLY A 169 17.48 2.28 8.11
C GLY A 169 17.52 3.78 7.86
N VAL A 170 18.70 4.34 7.56
CA VAL A 170 18.82 5.75 7.14
C VAL A 170 18.10 5.99 5.82
N PHE A 171 18.28 5.13 4.82
CA PHE A 171 17.65 5.35 3.51
C PHE A 171 16.15 5.04 3.51
N PHE A 172 15.66 4.10 4.33
CA PHE A 172 14.22 3.96 4.57
C PHE A 172 13.65 5.16 5.31
N ALA A 173 14.37 5.76 6.27
CA ALA A 173 13.94 7.01 6.89
C ALA A 173 13.87 8.16 5.87
N LEU A 174 14.85 8.28 4.97
CA LEU A 174 14.81 9.25 3.87
C LEU A 174 13.63 8.97 2.93
N GLN A 175 13.39 7.71 2.59
CA GLN A 175 12.28 7.28 1.75
C GLN A 175 10.92 7.63 2.36
N LEU A 176 10.78 7.54 3.68
CA LEU A 176 9.58 7.87 4.44
C LEU A 176 9.58 9.33 4.94
N SER A 177 10.52 10.17 4.49
CA SER A 177 10.68 11.53 5.03
C SER A 177 9.46 12.43 4.81
N TRP A 178 8.59 12.12 3.84
CA TRP A 178 7.31 12.79 3.63
C TRP A 178 6.34 12.62 4.81
N ILE A 179 6.48 11.57 5.63
CA ILE A 179 5.67 11.38 6.86
C ILE A 179 5.91 12.52 7.87
N ARG A 180 7.02 13.25 7.77
CA ARG A 180 7.35 14.36 8.69
C ARG A 180 6.28 15.45 8.74
N PHE A 181 5.48 15.61 7.69
CA PHE A 181 4.39 16.58 7.64
C PHE A 181 3.18 16.17 8.48
N ILE A 182 3.08 14.88 8.82
CA ILE A 182 2.07 14.33 9.73
C ILE A 182 2.65 14.20 11.14
N TRP A 183 3.73 13.41 11.27
CA TRP A 183 4.36 13.11 12.54
C TRP A 183 5.83 12.72 12.35
N TRP A 184 6.75 13.66 12.56
CA TRP A 184 8.19 13.46 12.32
C TRP A 184 8.85 12.29 13.07
N PRO A 185 8.48 11.90 14.31
CA PRO A 185 9.09 10.77 15.00
C PRO A 185 8.85 9.42 14.30
N ALA A 186 7.79 9.29 13.49
CA ALA A 186 7.56 8.08 12.69
C ALA A 186 8.66 7.83 11.65
N VAL A 187 9.37 8.87 11.21
CA VAL A 187 10.41 8.77 10.18
C VAL A 187 11.60 7.90 10.65
N PRO A 188 12.31 8.22 11.74
CA PRO A 188 13.39 7.37 12.23
C PRO A 188 12.88 6.01 12.72
N PHE A 189 11.68 5.92 13.30
CA PHE A 189 11.10 4.66 13.73
C PHE A 189 10.85 3.70 12.54
N GLY A 190 10.16 4.19 11.50
CA GLY A 190 9.92 3.43 10.27
C GLY A 190 11.22 3.03 9.58
N GLY A 191 12.21 3.93 9.56
CA GLY A 191 13.56 3.61 9.08
C GLY A 191 14.19 2.43 9.82
N LEU A 192 14.18 2.44 11.15
CA LEU A 192 14.74 1.35 11.95
C LEU A 192 13.99 0.03 11.75
N VAL A 193 12.65 0.07 11.71
CA VAL A 193 11.84 -1.14 11.50
C VAL A 193 12.08 -1.74 10.12
N LEU A 194 12.01 -0.95 9.05
CA LEU A 194 12.25 -1.45 7.69
C LEU A 194 13.72 -1.84 7.47
N GLY A 195 14.65 -1.11 8.06
CA GLY A 195 16.07 -1.47 8.03
C GLY A 195 16.35 -2.87 8.62
N LEU A 196 15.56 -3.32 9.61
CA LEU A 196 15.72 -4.65 10.20
C LEU A 196 15.47 -5.73 9.15
N THR A 197 14.43 -5.57 8.34
CA THR A 197 14.13 -6.50 7.25
C THR A 197 15.30 -6.57 6.26
N ALA A 198 15.90 -5.42 5.88
CA ALA A 198 17.08 -5.37 5.01
C ALA A 198 18.30 -6.07 5.62
N ALA A 199 18.52 -5.93 6.93
CA ALA A 199 19.60 -6.64 7.62
C ALA A 199 19.40 -8.16 7.60
N LEU A 200 18.16 -8.64 7.74
CA LEU A 200 17.80 -10.05 7.58
C LEU A 200 18.04 -10.52 6.14
N ALA A 201 17.74 -9.69 5.14
CA ALA A 201 18.06 -9.98 3.74
C ALA A 201 19.56 -10.17 3.51
N GLY A 202 20.40 -9.34 4.13
CA GLY A 202 21.85 -9.50 4.07
C GLY A 202 22.32 -10.81 4.74
N VAL A 203 21.69 -11.23 5.84
CA VAL A 203 21.95 -12.54 6.46
C VAL A 203 21.57 -13.66 5.50
N LEU A 204 20.39 -13.58 4.89
CA LEU A 204 19.90 -14.56 3.93
C LEU A 204 20.82 -14.66 2.71
N LEU A 205 21.23 -13.53 2.13
CA LEU A 205 22.17 -13.48 1.01
C LEU A 205 23.45 -14.26 1.33
N ARG A 206 24.09 -13.98 2.47
CA ARG A 206 25.33 -14.67 2.89
C ARG A 206 25.16 -16.18 3.06
N ARG A 207 23.95 -16.64 3.41
CA ARG A 207 23.62 -18.07 3.50
C ARG A 207 23.40 -18.66 2.12
N LEU A 208 22.62 -18.01 1.28
CA LEU A 208 22.29 -18.46 -0.07
C LEU A 208 23.53 -18.52 -0.97
N THR A 209 24.48 -17.59 -0.87
CA THR A 209 25.72 -17.60 -1.66
C THR A 209 26.63 -18.80 -1.37
N ARG A 210 26.34 -19.62 -0.35
CA ARG A 210 27.06 -20.89 -0.10
C ARG A 210 26.59 -22.03 -0.99
N ILE A 211 25.36 -21.94 -1.50
CA ILE A 211 24.69 -23.01 -2.24
C ILE A 211 24.20 -22.56 -3.63
N LEU A 212 24.01 -21.26 -3.84
CA LEU A 212 23.56 -20.65 -5.08
C LEU A 212 24.63 -19.71 -5.65
N SER A 213 24.54 -19.42 -6.95
CA SER A 213 25.30 -18.34 -7.59
C SER A 213 24.88 -16.99 -7.02
N LEU A 214 25.75 -15.97 -7.10
CA LEU A 214 25.43 -14.63 -6.59
C LEU A 214 24.16 -14.03 -7.22
N PRO A 215 23.89 -14.15 -8.55
CA PRO A 215 22.64 -13.67 -9.14
C PRO A 215 21.39 -14.30 -8.53
N ALA A 216 21.37 -15.63 -8.38
CA ALA A 216 20.25 -16.36 -7.79
C ALA A 216 20.07 -16.02 -6.31
N ALA A 217 21.17 -15.94 -5.56
CA ALA A 217 21.14 -15.59 -4.14
C ALA A 217 20.64 -14.15 -3.92
N THR A 218 21.04 -13.20 -4.76
CA THR A 218 20.58 -11.80 -4.72
C THR A 218 19.09 -11.70 -5.03
N ALA A 219 18.64 -12.33 -6.12
CA ALA A 219 17.23 -12.33 -6.52
C ALA A 219 16.34 -12.86 -5.40
N LEU A 220 16.70 -14.01 -4.83
CA LEU A 220 15.92 -14.62 -3.77
C LEU A 220 15.99 -13.84 -2.45
N ALA A 221 17.17 -13.37 -2.03
CA ALA A 221 17.31 -12.64 -0.78
C ALA A 221 16.58 -11.29 -0.79
N TRP A 222 16.71 -10.52 -1.88
CA TRP A 222 16.08 -9.21 -2.00
C TRP A 222 14.56 -9.33 -2.16
N THR A 223 14.08 -10.25 -3.00
CA THR A 223 12.64 -10.41 -3.21
C THR A 223 11.96 -10.99 -1.96
N SER A 224 12.61 -11.91 -1.23
CA SER A 224 12.10 -12.41 0.06
C SER A 224 11.96 -11.28 1.09
N LEU A 225 12.90 -10.33 1.11
CA LEU A 225 12.83 -9.13 1.93
C LEU A 225 11.58 -8.30 1.59
N GLU A 226 11.40 -7.97 0.32
CA GLU A 226 10.28 -7.14 -0.12
C GLU A 226 8.93 -7.81 0.12
N CYS A 227 8.84 -9.12 -0.11
CA CYS A 227 7.64 -9.91 0.19
C CYS A 227 7.39 -10.02 1.70
N LEU A 228 8.43 -10.17 2.52
CA LEU A 228 8.26 -10.28 3.97
C LEU A 228 7.65 -8.99 4.55
N ARG A 229 8.11 -7.82 4.10
CA ARG A 229 7.59 -6.53 4.59
C ARG A 229 6.23 -6.16 4.01
N THR A 230 5.76 -6.78 2.92
CA THR A 230 4.37 -6.62 2.44
C THR A 230 3.40 -7.53 3.20
N LEU A 231 3.86 -8.73 3.60
CA LEU A 231 3.04 -9.71 4.33
C LEU A 231 2.86 -9.37 5.81
N ILE A 232 3.79 -8.64 6.41
CA ILE A 232 3.67 -8.20 7.81
C ILE A 232 2.80 -6.93 7.84
N PRO A 233 1.70 -6.91 8.63
CA PRO A 233 0.89 -5.71 8.78
C PRO A 233 1.70 -4.54 9.37
N PRO A 234 1.37 -3.30 9.00
CA PRO A 234 1.94 -2.14 9.67
C PRO A 234 1.67 -2.14 11.18
N PRO A 235 2.57 -1.55 12.00
CA PRO A 235 3.72 -0.74 11.60
C PRO A 235 4.99 -1.59 11.35
N LEU A 236 4.93 -2.91 11.54
CA LEU A 236 6.09 -3.80 11.48
C LEU A 236 6.50 -4.17 10.06
N GLY A 237 5.57 -4.06 9.10
CA GLY A 237 5.83 -4.18 7.68
C GLY A 237 5.17 -3.04 6.90
N LEU A 238 5.78 -2.70 5.76
CA LEU A 238 5.24 -1.75 4.80
C LEU A 238 5.80 -2.07 3.40
N GLY A 239 4.94 -2.24 2.41
CA GLY A 239 5.26 -2.54 1.00
C GLY A 239 5.87 -1.40 0.18
N TRP A 240 6.25 -0.28 0.83
CA TRP A 240 6.72 0.94 0.18
C TRP A 240 8.07 0.80 -0.53
N LEU A 241 8.25 1.42 -1.70
CA LEU A 241 9.51 1.40 -2.46
C LEU A 241 10.03 -0.02 -2.74
N ARG A 242 9.34 -0.77 -3.60
CA ARG A 242 9.84 -2.03 -4.15
C ARG A 242 10.60 -1.81 -5.45
N VAL A 243 11.72 -2.49 -5.62
CA VAL A 243 12.61 -2.35 -6.80
C VAL A 243 11.87 -2.64 -8.11
N GLY A 244 10.86 -3.50 -8.09
CA GLY A 244 10.01 -3.78 -9.26
C GLY A 244 9.36 -2.54 -9.88
N HIS A 245 9.10 -1.47 -9.11
CA HIS A 245 8.57 -0.22 -9.67
C HIS A 245 9.56 0.48 -10.61
N PHE A 246 10.87 0.23 -10.47
CA PHE A 246 11.86 0.80 -11.37
C PHE A 246 11.74 0.24 -12.78
N ALA A 247 11.10 -0.93 -12.95
CA ALA A 247 10.83 -1.48 -14.27
C ALA A 247 9.81 -0.66 -15.08
N LEU A 248 9.09 0.30 -14.47
CA LEU A 248 8.12 1.16 -15.17
C LEU A 248 8.75 2.07 -16.24
N ASP A 249 10.06 2.25 -16.20
CA ASP A 249 10.87 2.93 -17.24
C ASP A 249 11.24 1.99 -18.40
N LEU A 250 10.89 0.70 -18.30
CA LEU A 250 11.09 -0.33 -19.31
C LEU A 250 9.72 -0.94 -19.68
N PRO A 251 8.89 -0.26 -20.50
CA PRO A 251 7.49 -0.63 -20.69
C PRO A 251 7.26 -2.08 -21.11
N LEU A 252 8.14 -2.61 -21.97
CA LEU A 252 8.06 -4.01 -22.39
C LEU A 252 8.28 -4.97 -21.22
N LEU A 253 9.27 -4.72 -20.35
CA LEU A 253 9.48 -5.55 -19.17
C LEU A 253 8.34 -5.37 -18.16
N ALA A 254 7.89 -4.13 -17.93
CA ALA A 254 6.79 -3.82 -17.02
C ALA A 254 5.50 -4.56 -17.40
N GLY A 255 5.28 -4.81 -18.70
CA GLY A 255 4.17 -5.63 -19.22
C GLY A 255 4.06 -7.01 -18.59
N SER A 256 5.18 -7.60 -18.14
CA SER A 256 5.20 -8.92 -17.48
C SER A 256 4.53 -8.93 -16.11
N ALA A 257 4.25 -7.76 -15.51
CA ALA A 257 3.52 -7.65 -14.25
C ALA A 257 2.11 -8.29 -14.31
N ARG A 258 1.52 -8.44 -15.51
CA ARG A 258 0.29 -9.22 -15.74
C ARG A 258 0.40 -10.66 -15.25
N VAL A 259 1.61 -11.22 -15.23
CA VAL A 259 1.85 -12.61 -14.85
C VAL A 259 2.27 -12.73 -13.40
N TRP A 260 3.18 -11.87 -12.95
CA TRP A 260 3.86 -12.05 -11.66
C TRP A 260 3.97 -10.78 -10.81
N GLY A 261 3.27 -9.72 -11.21
CA GLY A 261 3.22 -8.46 -10.50
C GLY A 261 4.59 -7.83 -10.27
N VAL A 262 4.66 -7.06 -9.19
CA VAL A 262 5.85 -6.35 -8.75
C VAL A 262 6.91 -7.28 -8.16
N GLU A 263 6.51 -8.39 -7.54
CA GLU A 263 7.41 -9.39 -6.96
C GLU A 263 8.29 -10.02 -8.04
N GLY A 264 7.68 -10.39 -9.17
CA GLY A 264 8.42 -10.93 -10.30
C GLY A 264 9.36 -9.91 -10.94
N LEU A 265 8.93 -8.65 -11.09
CA LEU A 265 9.78 -7.57 -11.57
C LEU A 265 10.97 -7.32 -10.63
N THR A 266 10.75 -7.29 -9.31
CA THR A 266 11.83 -7.22 -8.31
C THR A 266 12.79 -8.38 -8.51
N PHE A 267 12.28 -9.60 -8.66
CA PHE A 267 13.12 -10.78 -8.87
C PHE A 267 14.02 -10.65 -10.09
N VAL A 268 13.48 -10.19 -11.22
CA VAL A 268 14.23 -9.96 -12.47
C VAL A 268 15.34 -8.93 -12.26
N LEU A 269 15.01 -7.76 -11.71
CA LEU A 269 15.97 -6.68 -11.52
C LEU A 269 17.06 -7.04 -10.50
N ALA A 270 16.70 -7.73 -9.42
CA ALA A 270 17.65 -8.20 -8.42
C ALA A 270 18.57 -9.32 -8.96
N ALA A 271 18.06 -10.19 -9.84
CA ALA A 271 18.88 -11.20 -10.52
C ALA A 271 19.92 -10.56 -11.45
N LEU A 272 19.49 -9.59 -12.26
CA LEU A 272 20.37 -8.82 -13.12
C LEU A 272 21.46 -8.09 -12.31
N ALA A 273 21.06 -7.43 -11.22
CA ALA A 273 21.96 -6.75 -10.29
C ALA A 273 23.00 -7.69 -9.68
N GLY A 274 22.59 -8.90 -9.27
CA GLY A 274 23.52 -9.92 -8.79
C GLY A 274 24.46 -10.46 -9.89
N GLY A 275 24.02 -10.45 -11.16
CA GLY A 275 24.86 -10.70 -12.34
C GLY A 275 26.00 -9.70 -12.48
N LEU A 276 25.69 -8.40 -12.37
CA LEU A 276 26.68 -7.33 -12.38
C LEU A 276 27.66 -7.46 -11.20
N ALA A 277 27.15 -7.78 -10.01
CA ALA A 277 27.97 -8.03 -8.82
C ALA A 277 28.92 -9.23 -9.03
N GLU A 278 28.44 -10.30 -9.67
CA GLU A 278 29.26 -11.48 -9.98
C GLU A 278 30.35 -11.16 -11.01
N LEU A 279 30.00 -10.41 -12.05
CA LEU A 279 30.95 -9.94 -13.06
C LEU A 279 32.03 -9.04 -12.44
N ALA A 280 31.64 -8.12 -11.55
CA ALA A 280 32.60 -7.28 -10.82
C ALA A 280 33.52 -8.11 -9.90
N ALA A 281 32.98 -9.16 -9.26
CA ALA A 281 33.72 -10.03 -8.35
C ALA A 281 34.71 -10.95 -9.05
N ARG A 282 34.32 -11.56 -10.17
CA ARG A 282 35.10 -12.61 -10.82
C ARG A 282 35.76 -12.16 -12.12
N ARG A 283 35.44 -10.97 -12.61
CA ARG A 283 35.82 -10.45 -13.94
C ARG A 283 35.40 -11.36 -15.10
N ARG A 284 34.48 -12.29 -14.84
CA ARG A 284 33.90 -13.23 -15.82
C ARG A 284 32.54 -13.71 -15.32
N LEU A 285 31.64 -14.01 -16.26
CA LEU A 285 30.34 -14.60 -15.97
C LEU A 285 30.28 -15.99 -16.59
N THR A 286 30.31 -17.04 -15.76
CA THR A 286 30.20 -18.42 -16.25
C THR A 286 28.76 -18.74 -16.64
N ARG A 287 28.54 -19.82 -17.40
CA ARG A 287 27.21 -20.16 -17.94
C ARG A 287 26.10 -20.20 -16.87
N GLY A 288 26.36 -20.81 -15.72
CA GLY A 288 25.36 -20.90 -14.64
C GLY A 288 24.90 -19.54 -14.09
N PRO A 289 25.81 -18.71 -13.53
CA PRO A 289 25.50 -17.34 -13.15
C PRO A 289 24.92 -16.48 -14.27
N ALA A 290 25.37 -16.65 -15.53
CA ALA A 290 24.81 -15.92 -16.67
C ALA A 290 23.33 -16.26 -16.91
N LEU A 291 22.97 -17.56 -16.85
CA LEU A 291 21.58 -18.00 -16.96
C LEU A 291 20.70 -17.41 -15.86
N TRP A 292 21.20 -17.33 -14.62
CA TRP A 292 20.45 -16.71 -13.53
C TRP A 292 20.37 -15.19 -13.63
N ALA A 293 21.38 -14.52 -14.19
CA ALA A 293 21.37 -13.07 -14.36
C ALA A 293 20.45 -12.60 -15.50
N VAL A 294 20.41 -13.34 -16.61
CA VAL A 294 19.72 -12.94 -17.85
C VAL A 294 18.44 -13.74 -18.10
N GLY A 295 18.35 -14.99 -17.64
CA GLY A 295 17.19 -15.85 -17.84
C GLY A 295 15.87 -15.24 -17.34
N PRO A 296 15.79 -14.70 -16.11
CA PRO A 296 14.59 -14.03 -15.62
C PRO A 296 14.19 -12.83 -16.48
N LEU A 297 15.16 -12.05 -16.98
CA LEU A 297 14.89 -10.92 -17.87
C LEU A 297 14.28 -11.41 -19.20
N LEU A 298 14.88 -12.42 -19.82
CA LEU A 298 14.35 -13.01 -21.06
C LEU A 298 12.96 -13.62 -20.85
N ALA A 299 12.74 -14.29 -19.72
CA ALA A 299 11.43 -14.81 -19.35
C ALA A 299 10.41 -13.68 -19.19
N GLY A 300 10.78 -12.59 -18.51
CA GLY A 300 9.90 -11.42 -18.35
C GLY A 300 9.53 -10.78 -19.68
N LEU A 301 10.51 -10.58 -20.57
CA LEU A 301 10.26 -10.06 -21.91
C LEU A 301 9.38 -11.01 -22.73
N ALA A 302 9.64 -12.32 -22.68
CA ALA A 302 8.83 -13.31 -23.37
C ALA A 302 7.39 -13.37 -22.83
N LEU A 303 7.20 -13.30 -21.51
CA LEU A 303 5.88 -13.26 -20.88
C LEU A 303 5.11 -11.99 -21.25
N ALA A 304 5.78 -10.84 -21.32
CA ALA A 304 5.14 -9.59 -21.72
C ALA A 304 4.69 -9.60 -23.19
N VAL A 305 5.42 -10.29 -24.07
CA VAL A 305 5.03 -10.49 -25.48
C VAL A 305 3.91 -11.53 -25.59
N ALA A 306 3.99 -12.62 -24.81
CA ALA A 306 3.01 -13.69 -24.84
C ALA A 306 1.66 -13.30 -24.22
N LEU A 307 1.66 -12.35 -23.28
CA LEU A 307 0.47 -11.80 -22.62
C LEU A 307 0.49 -10.27 -22.73
N PRO A 308 0.11 -9.73 -23.90
CA PRO A 308 0.06 -8.29 -24.14
C PRO A 308 -1.00 -7.60 -23.27
N ALA A 309 -1.09 -6.27 -23.40
CA ALA A 309 -2.24 -5.55 -22.83
C ALA A 309 -3.54 -6.06 -23.47
N PRO A 310 -4.64 -6.14 -22.68
CA PRO A 310 -5.92 -6.57 -23.24
C PRO A 310 -6.37 -5.59 -24.31
N GLU A 311 -7.14 -6.09 -25.29
CA GLU A 311 -7.84 -5.21 -26.21
C GLU A 311 -8.81 -4.32 -25.43
N THR A 312 -8.98 -3.09 -25.88
CA THR A 312 -9.77 -2.09 -25.15
C THR A 312 -10.86 -1.46 -25.98
N ARG A 313 -11.96 -1.10 -25.32
CA ARG A 313 -13.03 -0.24 -25.82
C ARG A 313 -13.08 1.05 -25.00
N ALA A 314 -13.76 2.08 -25.52
CA ALA A 314 -13.97 3.32 -24.78
C ALA A 314 -14.82 3.07 -23.51
N GLY A 315 -14.32 3.51 -22.35
CA GLY A 315 -14.97 3.39 -21.03
C GLY A 315 -16.04 4.46 -20.75
N PRO A 316 -16.38 4.72 -19.48
CA PRO A 316 -17.26 5.83 -19.12
C PRO A 316 -16.56 7.19 -19.24
N ARG A 317 -17.30 8.26 -19.56
CA ARG A 317 -16.79 9.64 -19.47
C ARG A 317 -16.81 10.13 -18.03
N LEU A 318 -15.66 10.51 -17.49
CA LEU A 318 -15.50 10.93 -16.10
C LEU A 318 -15.00 12.37 -16.03
N LEU A 319 -15.56 13.17 -15.11
CA LEU A 319 -15.04 14.48 -14.75
C LEU A 319 -14.48 14.42 -13.33
N LEU A 320 -13.15 14.53 -13.20
CA LEU A 320 -12.45 14.52 -11.93
C LEU A 320 -12.34 15.95 -11.39
N VAL A 321 -12.71 16.15 -10.13
CA VAL A 321 -12.72 17.46 -9.48
C VAL A 321 -11.68 17.52 -8.38
N GLN A 322 -10.71 18.41 -8.53
CA GLN A 322 -9.59 18.58 -7.61
C GLN A 322 -9.55 20.02 -7.09
N PRO A 323 -10.03 20.30 -5.87
CA PRO A 323 -10.09 21.67 -5.35
C PRO A 323 -8.80 22.19 -4.70
N ALA A 324 -7.79 21.34 -4.51
CA ALA A 324 -6.51 21.67 -3.86
C ALA A 324 -6.64 22.32 -2.48
N ILE A 325 -7.56 21.82 -1.65
CA ILE A 325 -7.75 22.37 -0.30
C ILE A 325 -6.64 21.85 0.62
N ALA A 326 -5.81 22.77 1.13
CA ALA A 326 -4.76 22.45 2.10
C ALA A 326 -5.32 21.74 3.35
N GLN A 327 -4.57 20.79 3.89
CA GLN A 327 -5.07 19.90 4.94
C GLN A 327 -5.42 20.63 6.25
N GLU A 328 -4.63 21.64 6.64
CA GLU A 328 -4.89 22.47 7.81
C GLU A 328 -6.18 23.28 7.64
N ARG A 329 -6.44 23.76 6.41
CA ARG A 329 -7.67 24.45 6.08
C ARG A 329 -8.85 23.49 6.05
N LYS A 330 -8.73 22.31 5.44
CA LYS A 330 -9.81 21.30 5.40
C LYS A 330 -10.28 20.88 6.79
N ARG A 331 -9.37 20.82 7.78
CA ARG A 331 -9.66 20.53 9.20
C ARG A 331 -10.37 21.66 9.94
N SER A 332 -10.09 22.92 9.59
CA SER A 332 -10.57 24.10 10.33
C SER A 332 -11.71 24.86 9.63
N ALA A 333 -11.85 24.71 8.32
CA ALA A 333 -12.83 25.40 7.52
C ALA A 333 -14.26 24.94 7.87
N PRO A 334 -15.27 25.82 7.70
CA PRO A 334 -16.66 25.41 7.70
C PRO A 334 -16.93 24.35 6.62
N PHE A 335 -17.95 23.52 6.83
CA PHE A 335 -18.34 22.49 5.86
C PHE A 335 -18.66 23.09 4.48
N GLU A 336 -19.34 24.23 4.48
CA GLU A 336 -19.83 24.94 3.30
C GLU A 336 -18.70 25.39 2.38
N GLU A 337 -17.54 25.73 2.94
CA GLU A 337 -16.37 26.17 2.16
C GLU A 337 -15.80 25.02 1.32
N VAL A 338 -15.58 23.85 1.95
CA VAL A 338 -15.07 22.65 1.27
C VAL A 338 -16.06 22.14 0.22
N PHE A 339 -17.34 22.18 0.57
CA PHE A 339 -18.42 21.78 -0.31
C PHE A 339 -18.52 22.70 -1.54
N ARG A 340 -18.56 24.02 -1.34
CA ARG A 340 -18.63 25.01 -2.43
C ARG A 340 -17.41 24.95 -3.34
N ALA A 341 -16.20 24.85 -2.78
CA ALA A 341 -14.98 24.74 -3.60
C ALA A 341 -15.04 23.57 -4.59
N SER A 342 -15.61 22.43 -4.18
CA SER A 342 -15.79 21.27 -5.06
C SER A 342 -16.95 21.48 -6.05
N LEU A 343 -18.02 22.13 -5.62
CA LEU A 343 -19.19 22.40 -6.44
C LEU A 343 -18.92 23.44 -7.54
N ASP A 344 -18.28 24.55 -7.19
CA ASP A 344 -17.94 25.64 -8.11
C ASP A 344 -17.03 25.12 -9.24
N LEU A 345 -16.06 24.27 -8.91
CA LEU A 345 -15.22 23.60 -9.91
C LEU A 345 -16.00 22.58 -10.75
N THR A 346 -17.00 21.93 -10.17
CA THR A 346 -17.89 21.03 -10.93
C THR A 346 -18.65 21.84 -11.99
N HIS A 347 -19.23 22.99 -11.61
CA HIS A 347 -19.87 23.92 -12.54
C HIS A 347 -18.89 24.40 -13.62
N GLU A 348 -17.73 24.93 -13.23
CA GLU A 348 -16.72 25.43 -14.17
C GLU A 348 -16.28 24.33 -15.15
N GLY A 349 -16.07 23.11 -14.66
CA GLY A 349 -15.72 21.96 -15.47
C GLY A 349 -16.79 21.64 -16.51
N LEU A 350 -18.06 21.60 -16.11
CA LEU A 350 -19.18 21.28 -16.99
C LEU A 350 -19.47 22.38 -18.02
N GLU A 351 -19.46 23.65 -17.60
CA GLU A 351 -19.59 24.79 -18.51
C GLU A 351 -18.46 24.80 -19.54
N ARG A 352 -17.24 24.40 -19.15
CA ARG A 352 -16.13 24.24 -20.09
C ARG A 352 -16.43 23.15 -21.12
N LEU A 353 -16.95 21.99 -20.71
CA LEU A 353 -17.29 20.91 -21.64
C LEU A 353 -18.37 21.35 -22.62
N GLU A 354 -19.42 22.01 -22.12
CA GLU A 354 -20.51 22.53 -22.94
C GLU A 354 -20.02 23.56 -23.98
N ARG A 355 -19.22 24.54 -23.55
CA ARG A 355 -18.62 25.54 -24.45
C ARG A 355 -17.72 24.93 -25.51
N GLU A 356 -17.02 23.84 -25.18
CA GLU A 356 -16.17 23.09 -26.11
C GLU A 356 -16.97 22.13 -27.02
N GLY A 357 -18.30 22.05 -26.86
CA GLY A 357 -19.16 21.13 -27.61
C GLY A 357 -18.92 19.66 -27.27
N ARG A 358 -18.37 19.39 -26.08
CA ARG A 358 -18.07 18.03 -25.59
C ARG A 358 -19.30 17.44 -24.90
N PRO A 359 -19.54 16.13 -25.03
CA PRO A 359 -20.67 15.48 -24.38
C PRO A 359 -20.54 15.54 -22.85
N ALA A 360 -21.68 15.59 -22.17
CA ALA A 360 -21.73 15.53 -20.72
C ALA A 360 -21.03 14.25 -20.18
N PRO A 361 -20.39 14.35 -18.99
CA PRO A 361 -19.79 13.20 -18.34
C PRO A 361 -20.87 12.24 -17.83
N GLU A 362 -20.57 10.95 -17.80
CA GLU A 362 -21.41 9.93 -17.17
C GLU A 362 -21.27 9.99 -15.64
N LEU A 363 -20.11 10.39 -15.13
CA LEU A 363 -19.83 10.47 -13.70
C LEU A 363 -18.95 11.67 -13.35
N VAL A 364 -19.36 12.45 -12.34
CA VAL A 364 -18.50 13.43 -11.67
C VAL A 364 -17.91 12.81 -10.40
N CYS A 365 -16.60 12.92 -10.24
CA CYS A 365 -15.85 12.32 -9.13
C CYS A 365 -15.21 13.40 -8.25
N TRP A 366 -15.52 13.38 -6.96
CA TRP A 366 -14.82 14.16 -5.93
C TRP A 366 -13.85 13.27 -5.13
N GLY A 367 -12.78 13.89 -4.62
CA GLY A 367 -11.73 13.22 -3.85
C GLY A 367 -12.16 12.69 -2.47
N GLU A 368 -11.19 12.16 -1.71
CA GLU A 368 -11.42 11.54 -0.41
C GLU A 368 -11.92 12.57 0.60
N THR A 369 -12.96 12.24 1.37
CA THR A 369 -13.56 13.10 2.41
C THR A 369 -13.89 14.53 1.93
N MET A 370 -14.30 14.68 0.67
CA MET A 370 -14.69 15.97 0.10
C MET A 370 -16.14 16.33 0.41
N LEU A 371 -17.01 15.32 0.58
CA LEU A 371 -18.28 15.51 1.24
C LEU A 371 -18.05 15.40 2.76
N ARG A 372 -17.68 16.52 3.38
CA ARG A 372 -17.17 16.57 4.77
C ARG A 372 -18.27 16.49 5.85
N THR A 373 -19.29 15.67 5.60
CA THR A 373 -20.34 15.29 6.56
C THR A 373 -20.26 13.79 6.84
N LEU A 374 -20.72 13.38 8.02
CA LEU A 374 -20.93 11.97 8.32
C LEU A 374 -22.18 11.49 7.59
N LEU A 375 -22.03 10.36 6.90
CA LEU A 375 -23.10 9.67 6.21
C LEU A 375 -23.58 8.50 7.06
N VAL A 376 -24.88 8.19 7.01
CA VAL A 376 -25.44 7.04 7.74
C VAL A 376 -25.48 5.84 6.81
N GLY A 377 -24.91 4.72 7.21
CA GLY A 377 -25.07 3.45 6.51
C GLY A 377 -26.48 2.92 6.67
N ARG A 378 -27.04 2.31 5.62
CA ARG A 378 -28.41 1.77 5.62
C ARG A 378 -28.66 0.80 6.78
N GLU A 379 -27.63 0.07 7.19
CA GLU A 379 -27.68 -0.89 8.30
C GLU A 379 -27.94 -0.23 9.67
N LEU A 380 -27.64 1.07 9.80
CA LEU A 380 -27.91 1.86 11.00
C LEU A 380 -29.26 2.55 10.97
N GLU A 381 -29.83 2.82 9.80
CA GLU A 381 -31.16 3.44 9.67
C GLU A 381 -32.23 2.56 10.35
N ASP A 382 -32.16 1.24 10.12
CA ASP A 382 -33.07 0.26 10.71
C ASP A 382 -32.72 -0.12 12.16
N ALA A 383 -31.49 0.20 12.61
CA ALA A 383 -30.95 -0.23 13.90
C ALA A 383 -30.69 0.92 14.89
N ALA A 384 -31.18 2.13 14.59
CA ALA A 384 -30.83 3.34 15.31
C ALA A 384 -31.08 3.28 16.83
N GLY A 385 -32.10 2.55 17.29
CA GLY A 385 -32.39 2.35 18.72
C GLY A 385 -31.65 1.18 19.39
N GLN A 386 -30.74 0.51 18.67
CA GLN A 386 -30.06 -0.73 19.09
C GLN A 386 -28.54 -0.63 19.02
N VAL A 387 -28.00 0.58 18.88
CA VAL A 387 -26.58 0.81 18.72
C VAL A 387 -26.07 1.85 19.72
N HIS A 388 -24.82 1.65 20.14
CA HIS A 388 -24.09 2.56 21.00
C HIS A 388 -23.02 3.29 20.19
N PHE A 389 -22.73 4.54 20.56
CA PHE A 389 -21.52 5.21 20.10
C PHE A 389 -20.39 4.94 21.06
N ASP A 390 -19.16 4.95 20.53
CA ASP A 390 -17.99 4.89 21.37
C ASP A 390 -18.03 6.03 22.42
N PRO A 391 -17.81 5.78 23.72
CA PRO A 391 -17.91 6.81 24.76
C PRO A 391 -17.03 8.04 24.52
N TRP A 392 -15.96 7.86 23.73
CA TRP A 392 -15.03 8.92 23.36
C TRP A 392 -15.51 9.77 22.17
N ALA A 393 -16.59 9.36 21.48
CA ALA A 393 -17.21 10.11 20.39
C ALA A 393 -18.01 11.34 20.88
N GLN A 394 -18.16 11.52 22.21
CA GLN A 394 -18.92 12.60 22.84
C GLN A 394 -20.40 12.67 22.40
N ILE A 395 -20.93 11.59 21.81
CA ILE A 395 -22.33 11.41 21.48
C ILE A 395 -22.94 10.58 22.61
N THR A 396 -23.93 11.14 23.30
CA THR A 396 -24.69 10.39 24.31
C THR A 396 -25.65 9.43 23.64
N ASP A 397 -25.93 8.29 24.29
CA ASP A 397 -26.87 7.29 23.76
C ASP A 397 -28.30 7.85 23.63
N GLU A 398 -28.65 8.86 24.43
CA GLU A 398 -29.88 9.62 24.27
C GLU A 398 -29.82 10.51 23.01
N GLY A 399 -30.79 10.34 22.09
CA GLY A 399 -30.91 11.14 20.87
C GLY A 399 -30.21 10.56 19.63
N ILE A 400 -29.66 9.34 19.71
CA ILE A 400 -29.04 8.66 18.56
C ILE A 400 -29.99 8.58 17.35
N PRO A 401 -31.26 8.14 17.48
CA PRO A 401 -32.16 8.05 16.33
C PRO A 401 -32.39 9.40 15.64
N GLU A 402 -32.59 10.47 16.42
CA GLU A 402 -32.79 11.82 15.91
C GLU A 402 -31.53 12.36 15.22
N PHE A 403 -30.36 12.07 15.79
CA PHE A 403 -29.06 12.43 15.21
C PHE A 403 -28.84 11.75 13.86
N LEU A 404 -29.01 10.41 13.80
CA LEU A 404 -28.88 9.64 12.56
C LEU A 404 -29.89 10.11 11.50
N ALA A 405 -31.15 10.32 11.89
CA ALA A 405 -32.16 10.86 10.99
C ALA A 405 -31.81 12.29 10.51
N GLY A 406 -31.19 13.10 11.35
CA GLY A 406 -30.66 14.42 10.99
C GLY A 406 -29.59 14.36 9.91
N LEU A 407 -28.63 13.43 10.04
CA LEU A 407 -27.59 13.20 9.05
C LEU A 407 -28.18 12.74 7.71
N GLY A 408 -29.14 11.81 7.72
CA GLY A 408 -29.83 11.37 6.49
C GLY A 408 -30.61 12.48 5.79
N ARG A 409 -31.26 13.38 6.56
CA ARG A 409 -31.90 14.58 6.00
C ARG A 409 -30.90 15.55 5.39
N LEU A 410 -29.76 15.77 6.05
CA LEU A 410 -28.69 16.64 5.55
C LEU A 410 -28.12 16.10 4.24
N GLU A 411 -27.79 14.81 4.18
CA GLU A 411 -27.38 14.15 2.94
C GLU A 411 -28.39 14.39 1.82
N SER A 412 -29.66 14.09 2.07
CA SER A 412 -30.72 14.25 1.08
C SER A 412 -30.84 15.70 0.59
N LEU A 413 -30.63 16.69 1.47
CA LEU A 413 -30.63 18.11 1.10
C LEU A 413 -29.43 18.47 0.21
N LEU A 414 -28.23 18.00 0.57
CA LEU A 414 -27.00 18.24 -0.19
C LEU A 414 -27.09 17.62 -1.58
N LEU A 415 -27.59 16.39 -1.68
CA LEU A 415 -27.73 15.71 -2.97
C LEU A 415 -28.78 16.39 -3.84
N ARG A 416 -29.93 16.79 -3.27
CA ARG A 416 -30.90 17.62 -4.02
C ARG A 416 -30.28 18.92 -4.53
N TYR A 417 -29.42 19.55 -3.74
CA TYR A 417 -28.72 20.75 -4.17
C TYR A 417 -27.75 20.48 -5.31
N ILE A 418 -27.06 19.34 -5.31
CA ILE A 418 -26.16 18.90 -6.40
C ILE A 418 -26.95 18.53 -7.67
N THR A 419 -28.10 17.87 -7.56
CA THR A 419 -28.83 17.28 -8.71
C THR A 419 -30.03 18.10 -9.21
N ALA A 420 -30.35 19.24 -8.61
CA ALA A 420 -31.53 20.03 -8.99
C ALA A 420 -31.50 20.51 -10.46
N GLU A 421 -32.58 20.32 -11.22
CA GLU A 421 -32.65 20.67 -12.66
C GLU A 421 -32.37 22.15 -13.00
N ARG A 422 -32.61 23.09 -12.08
CA ARG A 422 -32.47 24.55 -12.33
C ARG A 422 -31.38 25.25 -11.52
N THR A 423 -30.90 24.63 -10.45
CA THR A 423 -29.90 25.19 -9.53
C THR A 423 -28.78 24.21 -9.21
N GLY A 424 -28.88 22.99 -9.74
CA GLY A 424 -27.95 21.90 -9.49
C GLY A 424 -26.70 22.02 -10.36
N ALA A 425 -25.72 21.23 -9.98
CA ALA A 425 -24.45 21.16 -10.70
C ALA A 425 -24.43 20.10 -11.78
N LEU A 426 -25.29 19.08 -11.73
CA LEU A 426 -25.17 17.92 -12.61
C LEU A 426 -26.20 17.93 -13.74
N PRO A 427 -25.80 17.57 -14.98
CA PRO A 427 -26.74 17.24 -16.05
C PRO A 427 -27.65 16.06 -15.67
N SER A 428 -28.82 15.95 -16.32
CA SER A 428 -29.90 15.01 -15.93
C SER A 428 -29.54 13.53 -15.94
N GLU A 429 -28.50 13.12 -16.69
CA GLU A 429 -28.03 11.74 -16.80
C GLU A 429 -26.67 11.50 -16.10
N THR A 430 -26.12 12.53 -15.45
CA THR A 430 -24.79 12.48 -14.86
C THR A 430 -24.86 11.98 -13.42
N TRP A 431 -24.11 10.93 -13.14
CA TRP A 431 -24.00 10.33 -11.81
C TRP A 431 -22.97 11.09 -10.97
N PHE A 432 -22.98 10.86 -9.66
CA PHE A 432 -22.09 11.53 -8.72
C PHE A 432 -21.39 10.57 -7.78
N LEU A 433 -20.09 10.76 -7.59
CA LEU A 433 -19.28 10.00 -6.65
C LEU A 433 -18.42 10.91 -5.80
N THR A 434 -18.34 10.61 -4.51
CA THR A 434 -17.53 11.38 -3.56
C THR A 434 -16.97 10.50 -2.45
N GLY A 435 -15.82 10.88 -1.93
CA GLY A 435 -15.31 10.33 -0.67
C GLY A 435 -15.98 10.98 0.54
N ALA A 436 -16.38 10.17 1.52
CA ALA A 436 -17.01 10.60 2.76
C ALA A 436 -16.71 9.64 3.91
N GLU A 437 -16.90 10.10 5.14
CA GLU A 437 -16.96 9.20 6.29
C GLU A 437 -18.39 8.65 6.43
N VAL A 438 -18.52 7.34 6.61
CA VAL A 438 -19.79 6.64 6.76
C VAL A 438 -19.83 5.98 8.14
N LEU A 439 -20.94 6.13 8.84
CA LEU A 439 -21.26 5.36 10.04
C LEU A 439 -21.83 4.01 9.63
N VAL A 440 -21.24 2.93 10.13
CA VAL A 440 -21.67 1.55 9.89
C VAL A 440 -21.87 0.82 11.21
N ARG A 441 -22.68 -0.24 11.19
CA ARG A 441 -22.93 -1.08 12.35
C ARG A 441 -21.86 -2.18 12.45
N GLU A 442 -21.17 -2.25 13.59
CA GLU A 442 -20.29 -3.37 13.96
C GLU A 442 -20.79 -3.96 15.30
N GLY A 443 -21.60 -5.02 15.21
CA GLY A 443 -22.29 -5.60 16.37
C GLY A 443 -23.30 -4.63 16.97
N GLU A 444 -23.09 -4.24 18.22
CA GLU A 444 -23.91 -3.27 18.96
C GLU A 444 -23.37 -1.83 18.87
N TRP A 445 -22.35 -1.58 18.05
CA TRP A 445 -21.67 -0.29 17.97
C TRP A 445 -21.86 0.38 16.62
N ALA A 446 -22.07 1.70 16.63
CA ALA A 446 -21.90 2.55 15.46
C ALA A 446 -20.42 2.95 15.32
N ARG A 447 -19.80 2.61 14.20
CA ARG A 447 -18.38 2.86 13.92
C ARG A 447 -18.21 3.67 12.65
N ARG A 448 -17.22 4.55 12.63
CA ARG A 448 -16.86 5.32 11.44
C ARG A 448 -15.98 4.51 10.52
N THR A 449 -16.20 4.64 9.21
CA THR A 449 -15.30 4.15 8.16
C THR A 449 -15.13 5.23 7.13
N ASN A 450 -13.98 5.25 6.47
CA ASN A 450 -13.77 6.06 5.28
C ASN A 450 -14.29 5.29 4.05
N ALA A 451 -14.98 5.97 3.15
CA ALA A 451 -15.64 5.32 2.03
C ALA A 451 -15.73 6.20 0.79
N VAL A 452 -15.92 5.53 -0.34
CA VAL A 452 -16.41 6.12 -1.59
C VAL A 452 -17.89 5.82 -1.68
N VAL A 453 -18.71 6.82 -2.00
CA VAL A 453 -20.16 6.67 -2.12
C VAL A 453 -20.60 7.09 -3.52
N LEU A 454 -21.43 6.27 -4.15
CA LEU A 454 -21.99 6.48 -5.48
C LEU A 454 -23.47 6.83 -5.40
N TYR A 455 -23.84 7.87 -6.13
CA TYR A 455 -25.21 8.35 -6.31
C TYR A 455 -25.58 8.30 -7.79
N ASP A 456 -26.82 7.88 -8.07
CA ASP A 456 -27.36 7.93 -9.41
C ASP A 456 -27.74 9.37 -9.81
N ALA A 457 -28.14 9.55 -11.07
CA ALA A 457 -28.53 10.86 -11.59
C ALA A 457 -29.77 11.46 -10.87
N ALA A 458 -30.60 10.62 -10.23
CA ALA A 458 -31.72 11.07 -9.40
C ALA A 458 -31.28 11.49 -7.98
N GLY A 459 -29.98 11.41 -7.66
CA GLY A 459 -29.42 11.75 -6.35
C GLY A 459 -29.65 10.67 -5.28
N ARG A 460 -30.04 9.44 -5.67
CA ARG A 460 -30.20 8.32 -4.74
C ARG A 460 -28.86 7.64 -4.54
N ARG A 461 -28.51 7.33 -3.29
CA ARG A 461 -27.34 6.50 -2.99
C ARG A 461 -27.57 5.07 -3.50
N VAL A 462 -26.72 4.60 -4.39
CA VAL A 462 -26.84 3.28 -5.04
C VAL A 462 -25.68 2.33 -4.73
N GLY A 463 -24.55 2.84 -4.22
CA GLY A 463 -23.43 1.98 -3.82
C GLY A 463 -22.44 2.68 -2.90
N ARG A 464 -21.59 1.89 -2.24
CA ARG A 464 -20.45 2.38 -1.47
C ARG A 464 -19.30 1.38 -1.48
N ALA A 465 -18.07 1.86 -1.38
CA ALA A 465 -16.85 1.08 -1.23
C ALA A 465 -16.11 1.55 0.01
N LEU A 466 -15.83 0.65 0.96
CA LEU A 466 -15.18 0.99 2.22
C LEU A 466 -13.66 0.83 2.13
N LYS A 467 -12.91 1.74 2.76
CA LYS A 467 -11.44 1.67 2.84
C LYS A 467 -10.99 0.41 3.57
N ARG A 468 -10.11 -0.39 2.96
CA ARG A 468 -9.69 -1.71 3.51
C ARG A 468 -8.45 -1.59 4.39
N HIS A 469 -7.45 -0.84 3.94
CA HIS A 469 -6.19 -0.65 4.66
C HIS A 469 -6.15 0.73 5.31
N LEU A 470 -6.25 0.74 6.63
CA LEU A 470 -6.23 1.96 7.43
C LEU A 470 -4.79 2.46 7.63
N VAL A 471 -4.62 3.78 7.62
CA VAL A 471 -3.34 4.42 7.90
C VAL A 471 -2.96 4.18 9.38
N PRO A 472 -1.83 3.50 9.64
CA PRO A 472 -1.40 3.16 11.00
C PRO A 472 -1.12 4.41 11.83
N GLY A 473 -1.74 4.50 13.01
CA GLY A 473 -1.56 5.62 13.95
C GLY A 473 -2.36 6.88 13.62
N ALA A 474 -2.91 7.00 12.41
CA ALA A 474 -3.78 8.11 12.02
C ALA A 474 -5.25 7.69 11.97
N GLU A 475 -5.55 6.51 11.42
CA GLU A 475 -6.91 5.98 11.28
C GLU A 475 -7.18 4.79 12.19
N SER A 476 -6.13 4.05 12.58
CA SER A 476 -6.20 2.92 13.52
C SER A 476 -5.10 3.00 14.58
N LEU A 477 -5.27 2.29 15.69
CA LEU A 477 -4.23 2.05 16.69
C LEU A 477 -3.47 0.73 16.43
N MET A 478 -3.47 0.26 15.18
CA MET A 478 -2.65 -0.87 14.72
C MET A 478 -2.96 -2.18 15.46
N GLY A 479 -4.25 -2.44 15.73
CA GLY A 479 -4.71 -3.65 16.44
C GLY A 479 -4.76 -3.50 17.97
N LEU A 480 -4.40 -2.32 18.49
CA LEU A 480 -4.41 -2.00 19.93
C LEU A 480 -5.61 -1.15 20.35
N GLU A 481 -6.63 -1.05 19.50
CA GLU A 481 -7.84 -0.23 19.69
C GLU A 481 -8.67 -0.65 20.92
N ASN A 482 -8.45 -1.86 21.44
CA ASN A 482 -9.17 -2.35 22.62
C ASN A 482 -8.48 -2.00 23.94
N SER A 483 -7.31 -1.35 23.95
CA SER A 483 -6.56 -1.02 25.17
C SER A 483 -6.99 0.35 25.73
N PRO A 484 -7.70 0.42 26.89
CA PRO A 484 -8.16 1.68 27.45
C PRO A 484 -7.00 2.59 27.88
N LEU A 485 -5.91 2.00 28.37
CA LEU A 485 -4.71 2.74 28.78
C LEU A 485 -4.02 3.40 27.59
N LEU A 486 -3.89 2.67 26.47
CA LEU A 486 -3.30 3.25 25.26
C LEU A 486 -4.20 4.32 24.67
N ARG A 487 -5.52 4.10 24.62
CA ARG A 487 -6.48 5.10 24.17
C ARG A 487 -6.44 6.35 25.01
N GLY A 488 -6.38 6.22 26.34
CA GLY A 488 -6.24 7.35 27.26
C GLY A 488 -4.96 8.14 27.02
N PHE A 489 -3.83 7.45 26.88
CA PHE A 489 -2.54 8.08 26.56
C PHE A 489 -2.56 8.80 25.20
N VAL A 490 -3.10 8.16 24.16
CA VAL A 490 -3.20 8.76 22.82
C VAL A 490 -4.15 9.96 22.83
N HIS A 491 -5.28 9.86 23.54
CA HIS A 491 -6.20 10.98 23.68
C HIS A 491 -5.55 12.17 24.40
N GLU A 492 -4.81 11.93 25.48
CA GLU A 492 -4.06 12.97 26.21
C GLU A 492 -2.96 13.61 25.34
N LEU A 493 -2.29 12.81 24.50
CA LEU A 493 -1.20 13.26 23.64
C LEU A 493 -1.68 13.99 22.37
N ALA A 494 -2.72 13.47 21.72
CA ALA A 494 -3.15 13.86 20.37
C ALA A 494 -4.52 14.56 20.32
N GLY A 495 -5.27 14.57 21.42
CA GLY A 495 -6.61 15.18 21.50
C GLY A 495 -7.75 14.39 20.86
N TYR A 496 -7.46 13.24 20.23
CA TYR A 496 -8.44 12.32 19.66
C TYR A 496 -7.91 10.88 19.69
N VAL A 497 -8.79 9.91 19.46
CA VAL A 497 -8.43 8.49 19.35
C VAL A 497 -8.70 8.02 17.92
N PRO A 498 -7.68 7.56 17.17
CA PRO A 498 -7.88 6.86 15.89
C PRO A 498 -8.74 5.60 16.09
N ASP A 499 -9.89 5.53 15.44
CA ASP A 499 -10.89 4.48 15.67
C ASP A 499 -11.69 4.10 14.43
N LEU A 500 -11.19 4.39 13.22
CA LEU A 500 -11.87 3.99 12.00
C LEU A 500 -11.94 2.46 11.90
N LEU A 501 -13.02 1.98 11.29
CA LEU A 501 -13.25 0.58 10.98
C LEU A 501 -12.79 0.32 9.54
N ALA A 502 -12.04 -0.77 9.36
CA ALA A 502 -11.63 -1.24 8.04
C ALA A 502 -12.78 -1.98 7.34
N GLY A 503 -12.96 -1.72 6.05
CA GLY A 503 -13.82 -2.50 5.17
C GLY A 503 -13.32 -3.93 5.00
N ARG A 504 -14.26 -4.87 4.90
CA ARG A 504 -13.97 -6.30 4.68
C ARG A 504 -14.35 -6.79 3.28
N GLU A 505 -15.19 -6.04 2.58
CA GLU A 505 -15.75 -6.40 1.28
C GLU A 505 -14.97 -5.71 0.15
N THR A 506 -15.02 -6.28 -1.04
CA THR A 506 -14.50 -5.63 -2.25
C THR A 506 -15.35 -4.42 -2.62
N GLY A 507 -14.72 -3.28 -2.85
CA GLY A 507 -15.38 -2.03 -3.19
C GLY A 507 -15.88 -1.94 -4.63
N ILE A 508 -16.80 -2.80 -5.06
CA ILE A 508 -17.35 -2.80 -6.42
C ILE A 508 -18.58 -1.90 -6.49
N LEU A 509 -18.55 -0.92 -7.39
CA LEU A 509 -19.63 0.02 -7.68
C LEU A 509 -20.14 -0.20 -9.10
N THR A 510 -21.45 -0.10 -9.31
CA THR A 510 -22.08 -0.21 -10.64
C THR A 510 -22.55 1.17 -11.08
N LEU A 511 -21.97 1.69 -12.17
CA LEU A 511 -22.33 2.96 -12.81
C LEU A 511 -23.13 2.68 -14.09
N GLY A 512 -24.23 3.40 -14.29
CA GLY A 512 -25.06 3.28 -15.48
C GLY A 512 -26.36 2.50 -15.24
N GLY A 513 -27.09 2.24 -16.32
CA GLY A 513 -28.40 1.58 -16.28
C GLY A 513 -28.53 0.51 -17.36
N GLU A 514 -29.76 0.08 -17.67
CA GLU A 514 -30.05 -1.10 -18.50
C GLU A 514 -29.36 -1.10 -19.89
N SER A 515 -29.06 0.07 -20.45
CA SER A 515 -28.42 0.20 -21.77
C SER A 515 -26.91 -0.02 -21.75
N ARG A 516 -26.24 0.31 -20.64
CA ARG A 516 -24.79 0.15 -20.45
C ARG A 516 -24.43 0.30 -18.97
N GLU A 517 -23.81 -0.74 -18.42
CA GLU A 517 -23.30 -0.76 -17.04
C GLU A 517 -21.77 -0.83 -17.02
N TRP A 518 -21.20 -0.21 -16.00
CA TRP A 518 -19.77 -0.18 -15.73
C TRP A 518 -19.50 -0.65 -14.31
N ARG A 519 -18.65 -1.66 -14.15
CA ARG A 519 -18.19 -2.13 -12.84
C ARG A 519 -16.89 -1.46 -12.46
N ILE A 520 -16.95 -0.59 -11.47
CA ILE A 520 -15.84 0.22 -10.98
C ILE A 520 -15.38 -0.34 -9.64
N ALA A 521 -14.14 -0.80 -9.56
CA ALA A 521 -13.51 -1.15 -8.30
C ALA A 521 -12.91 0.10 -7.65
N ALA A 522 -13.55 0.62 -6.60
CA ALA A 522 -13.16 1.83 -5.92
C ALA A 522 -12.29 1.56 -4.69
N SER A 523 -11.27 2.38 -4.48
CA SER A 523 -10.35 2.30 -3.34
C SER A 523 -10.05 3.70 -2.77
N VAL A 524 -9.57 3.74 -1.52
CA VAL A 524 -9.36 5.00 -0.81
C VAL A 524 -7.90 5.19 -0.40
N CYS A 525 -7.26 6.21 -0.97
CA CYS A 525 -5.98 6.75 -0.50
C CYS A 525 -4.89 5.69 -0.28
N PHE A 526 -4.58 5.38 0.99
CA PHE A 526 -3.55 4.42 1.39
C PHE A 526 -3.75 3.00 0.85
N ASP A 527 -4.98 2.61 0.51
CA ASP A 527 -5.28 1.36 -0.20
C ASP A 527 -4.43 1.18 -1.47
N ASN A 528 -4.04 2.27 -2.11
CA ASN A 528 -3.22 2.28 -3.32
C ASN A 528 -1.83 1.66 -3.17
N ALA A 529 -1.36 1.45 -1.93
CA ALA A 529 -0.10 0.77 -1.65
C ALA A 529 -0.23 -0.78 -1.56
N PHE A 530 -1.44 -1.33 -1.70
CA PHE A 530 -1.73 -2.75 -1.50
C PHE A 530 -2.42 -3.37 -2.72
N GLU A 531 -1.93 -4.51 -3.19
CA GLU A 531 -2.44 -5.16 -4.41
C GLU A 531 -3.76 -5.90 -4.23
N ASP A 532 -4.05 -6.38 -3.03
CA ASP A 532 -5.28 -7.14 -2.73
C ASP A 532 -6.53 -6.30 -3.01
N VAL A 533 -6.47 -4.98 -2.75
CA VAL A 533 -7.57 -4.05 -3.05
C VAL A 533 -7.92 -4.00 -4.54
N TYR A 534 -6.97 -4.31 -5.42
CA TYR A 534 -7.15 -4.24 -6.88
C TYR A 534 -7.34 -5.64 -7.48
N THR A 535 -6.65 -6.64 -6.96
CA THR A 535 -6.75 -8.01 -7.46
C THR A 535 -7.98 -8.75 -6.96
N ASP A 536 -8.43 -8.53 -5.72
CA ASP A 536 -9.62 -9.23 -5.21
C ASP A 536 -10.90 -8.88 -5.97
N PRO A 537 -11.24 -7.61 -6.26
CA PRO A 537 -12.44 -7.28 -7.04
C PRO A 537 -12.42 -7.89 -8.45
N VAL A 538 -11.26 -7.90 -9.10
CA VAL A 538 -11.09 -8.49 -10.45
C VAL A 538 -11.16 -10.03 -10.40
N ARG A 539 -10.79 -10.64 -9.27
CA ARG A 539 -10.95 -12.07 -9.04
C ARG A 539 -12.43 -12.42 -8.80
N GLU A 540 -13.18 -11.53 -8.17
CA GLU A 540 -14.59 -11.73 -7.82
C GLU A 540 -15.53 -11.52 -9.01
N THR A 541 -15.31 -10.48 -9.81
CA THR A 541 -16.23 -10.08 -10.87
C THR A 541 -15.55 -9.42 -12.07
N ALA A 542 -16.33 -9.19 -13.12
CA ALA A 542 -15.92 -8.53 -14.37
C ALA A 542 -15.78 -7.01 -14.18
N VAL A 543 -14.65 -6.58 -13.61
CA VAL A 543 -14.32 -5.17 -13.36
C VAL A 543 -13.80 -4.47 -14.63
N ASP A 544 -14.41 -3.34 -14.99
CA ASP A 544 -14.04 -2.52 -16.15
C ASP A 544 -12.86 -1.57 -15.86
N LEU A 545 -12.87 -0.92 -14.70
CA LEU A 545 -11.81 0.00 -14.27
C LEU A 545 -11.67 0.10 -12.74
N HIS A 546 -10.53 0.63 -12.30
CA HIS A 546 -10.29 1.02 -10.92
C HIS A 546 -10.44 2.53 -10.75
N LEU A 547 -11.03 2.96 -9.64
CA LEU A 547 -11.14 4.36 -9.23
C LEU A 547 -10.52 4.56 -7.85
N VAL A 548 -9.44 5.35 -7.78
CA VAL A 548 -8.75 5.68 -6.53
C VAL A 548 -9.16 7.07 -6.11
N VAL A 549 -9.74 7.17 -4.92
CA VAL A 549 -10.19 8.43 -4.34
C VAL A 549 -9.25 8.79 -3.19
N SER A 550 -8.57 9.93 -3.26
CA SER A 550 -7.45 10.24 -2.37
C SER A 550 -7.47 11.67 -1.82
N ASN A 551 -6.84 11.88 -0.67
CA ASN A 551 -6.53 13.20 -0.11
C ASN A 551 -5.06 13.24 0.31
N GLU A 552 -4.19 13.62 -0.63
CA GLU A 552 -2.73 13.63 -0.41
C GLU A 552 -2.21 14.98 0.12
N ALA A 553 -3.11 15.88 0.54
CA ALA A 553 -2.75 17.16 1.16
C ALA A 553 -1.90 17.01 2.42
N TRP A 554 -1.91 15.82 3.04
CA TRP A 554 -1.03 15.46 4.15
C TRP A 554 0.46 15.48 3.80
N TYR A 555 0.81 15.11 2.57
CA TYR A 555 2.19 14.88 2.15
C TYR A 555 2.78 16.07 1.40
N ARG A 556 1.94 17.08 1.11
CA ARG A 556 2.28 18.28 0.36
C ARG A 556 2.85 17.91 -1.02
N GLY A 557 3.47 18.84 -1.72
CA GLY A 557 4.17 18.58 -2.99
C GLY A 557 5.42 17.70 -2.91
N SER A 558 5.47 16.69 -2.03
CA SER A 558 6.59 15.76 -1.91
C SER A 558 6.58 14.67 -2.98
N PHE A 559 7.65 13.87 -3.03
CA PHE A 559 7.82 12.76 -3.97
C PHE A 559 6.91 11.55 -3.66
N GLU A 560 6.18 11.56 -2.55
CA GLU A 560 5.17 10.55 -2.22
C GLU A 560 4.11 10.46 -3.31
N LEU A 561 3.70 11.61 -3.86
CA LEU A 561 2.70 11.72 -4.91
C LEU A 561 3.12 10.93 -6.16
N ASP A 562 4.40 11.03 -6.55
CA ASP A 562 4.97 10.28 -7.67
C ASP A 562 5.01 8.77 -7.41
N GLN A 563 5.19 8.37 -6.15
CA GLN A 563 5.19 6.97 -5.74
C GLN A 563 3.79 6.37 -5.84
N MET A 564 2.78 7.10 -5.41
CA MET A 564 1.38 6.68 -5.53
C MET A 564 0.96 6.51 -7.00
N VAL A 565 1.41 7.40 -7.89
CA VAL A 565 1.21 7.24 -9.34
C VAL A 565 1.96 6.00 -9.86
N ALA A 566 3.20 5.77 -9.45
CA ALA A 566 3.94 4.57 -9.83
C ALA A 566 3.24 3.28 -9.38
N PHE A 567 2.68 3.25 -8.18
CA PHE A 567 1.87 2.11 -7.69
C PHE A 567 0.65 1.91 -8.59
N SER A 568 -0.06 2.98 -8.92
CA SER A 568 -1.24 2.93 -9.79
C SER A 568 -0.90 2.40 -11.20
N ARG A 569 0.24 2.81 -11.76
CA ARG A 569 0.72 2.31 -13.06
C ARG A 569 0.98 0.81 -13.03
N LEU A 570 1.60 0.34 -11.95
CA LEU A 570 1.89 -1.07 -11.79
C LEU A 570 0.63 -1.90 -11.52
N LEU A 571 -0.33 -1.35 -10.80
CA LEU A 571 -1.64 -1.98 -10.57
C LEU A 571 -2.43 -2.06 -11.87
N ALA A 572 -2.45 -1.01 -12.69
CA ALA A 572 -3.09 -1.01 -14.01
C ALA A 572 -2.52 -2.11 -14.93
N LEU A 573 -1.19 -2.25 -14.94
CA LEU A 573 -0.50 -3.35 -15.62
C LEU A 573 -0.90 -4.72 -15.06
N SER A 574 -0.84 -4.87 -13.74
CA SER A 574 -0.99 -6.15 -13.06
C SER A 574 -2.42 -6.69 -13.12
N THR A 575 -3.41 -5.81 -13.10
CA THR A 575 -4.82 -6.18 -13.26
C THR A 575 -5.30 -6.09 -14.70
N GLY A 576 -4.59 -5.40 -15.60
CA GLY A 576 -5.05 -5.17 -16.97
C GLY A 576 -6.29 -4.27 -17.04
N ARG A 577 -6.50 -3.40 -16.06
CA ARG A 577 -7.63 -2.45 -16.00
C ARG A 577 -7.07 -1.03 -15.98
N SER A 578 -7.83 -0.08 -16.52
CA SER A 578 -7.50 1.33 -16.31
C SER A 578 -7.57 1.69 -14.83
N VAL A 579 -6.70 2.60 -14.39
CA VAL A 579 -6.74 3.18 -13.05
C VAL A 579 -6.95 4.69 -13.19
N VAL A 580 -8.04 5.18 -12.62
CA VAL A 580 -8.36 6.61 -12.55
C VAL A 580 -8.16 7.09 -11.13
N ARG A 581 -7.44 8.20 -10.95
CA ARG A 581 -7.15 8.78 -9.65
C ARG A 581 -7.78 10.16 -9.54
N VAL A 582 -8.57 10.38 -8.49
CA VAL A 582 -9.08 11.70 -8.10
C VAL A 582 -8.56 12.05 -6.71
N ALA A 583 -7.73 13.09 -6.65
CA ALA A 583 -7.12 13.56 -5.42
C ALA A 583 -7.68 14.93 -5.02
N ASN A 584 -7.61 15.31 -3.75
CA ASN A 584 -7.90 16.68 -3.30
C ASN A 584 -6.77 17.65 -3.67
N SER A 585 -5.52 17.41 -3.27
CA SER A 585 -4.36 18.25 -3.64
C SER A 585 -3.16 17.45 -4.17
N GLY A 586 -3.35 16.15 -4.33
CA GLY A 586 -2.38 15.25 -4.94
C GLY A 586 -2.42 15.26 -6.46
N ILE A 587 -2.01 14.14 -7.07
CA ILE A 587 -2.00 14.00 -8.53
C ILE A 587 -3.27 13.26 -8.98
N SER A 588 -4.20 14.00 -9.61
CA SER A 588 -5.30 13.40 -10.37
C SER A 588 -4.84 13.05 -11.79
N CYS A 589 -5.01 11.79 -12.18
CA CYS A 589 -4.60 11.29 -13.49
C CYS A 589 -5.42 10.05 -13.90
N ALA A 590 -5.31 9.67 -15.18
CA ALA A 590 -5.85 8.41 -15.69
C ALA A 590 -4.73 7.59 -16.36
N ILE A 591 -4.74 6.29 -16.10
CA ILE A 591 -3.72 5.33 -16.58
C ILE A 591 -4.43 4.20 -17.30
N ASP A 592 -3.95 3.83 -18.49
CA ASP A 592 -4.52 2.73 -19.30
C ASP A 592 -4.07 1.33 -18.82
N PRO A 593 -4.68 0.23 -19.30
CA PRO A 593 -4.29 -1.14 -18.96
C PRO A 593 -2.85 -1.52 -19.31
N SER A 594 -2.14 -0.69 -20.08
CA SER A 594 -0.71 -0.84 -20.39
C SER A 594 0.21 -0.15 -19.39
N GLY A 595 -0.34 0.51 -18.36
CA GLY A 595 0.42 1.29 -17.39
C GLY A 595 0.91 2.62 -17.93
N ARG A 596 0.40 3.05 -19.09
CA ARG A 596 0.70 4.36 -19.67
C ARG A 596 -0.29 5.38 -19.16
N GLU A 597 0.23 6.54 -18.76
CA GLU A 597 -0.59 7.65 -18.34
C GLU A 597 -1.25 8.30 -19.57
N LEU A 598 -2.57 8.49 -19.50
CA LEU A 598 -3.39 9.07 -20.56
C LEU A 598 -3.52 10.58 -20.40
N ALA A 599 -3.74 11.00 -19.16
CA ALA A 599 -4.00 12.39 -18.82
C ALA A 599 -3.62 12.63 -17.36
N ARG A 600 -3.20 13.86 -17.07
CA ARG A 600 -2.85 14.36 -15.74
C ARG A 600 -3.35 15.77 -15.60
N LEU A 601 -3.92 16.09 -14.44
CA LEU A 601 -4.31 17.47 -14.15
C LEU A 601 -3.05 18.30 -13.89
N THR A 602 -2.86 19.35 -14.67
CA THR A 602 -1.75 20.30 -14.52
C THR A 602 -2.26 21.72 -14.65
N ALA A 603 -1.71 22.65 -13.86
CA ALA A 603 -1.92 24.08 -14.02
C ALA A 603 -0.59 24.81 -13.83
N ALA A 604 -0.34 25.84 -14.65
CA ALA A 604 0.89 26.64 -14.59
C ALA A 604 2.20 25.82 -14.57
N GLY A 605 2.23 24.67 -15.25
CA GLY A 605 3.42 23.80 -15.34
C GLY A 605 3.68 22.92 -14.10
N THR A 606 2.79 22.91 -13.12
CA THR A 606 2.81 21.98 -11.98
C THR A 606 1.60 21.04 -12.01
N ASP A 607 1.74 19.89 -11.38
CA ASP A 607 0.72 18.86 -11.14
C ASP A 607 0.40 18.66 -9.64
N ARG A 608 1.09 19.40 -8.77
CA ARG A 608 0.95 19.33 -7.30
C ARG A 608 0.20 20.54 -6.80
N ASP A 609 -0.73 20.32 -5.86
CA ASP A 609 -1.57 21.36 -5.27
C ASP A 609 -2.30 22.21 -6.34
N VAL A 610 -2.71 21.56 -7.43
CA VAL A 610 -3.43 22.19 -8.55
C VAL A 610 -4.93 22.17 -8.29
N SER A 611 -5.58 23.33 -8.38
CA SER A 611 -7.04 23.42 -8.40
C SER A 611 -7.56 23.36 -9.84
N GLY A 612 -8.57 22.53 -10.10
CA GLY A 612 -9.19 22.42 -11.41
C GLY A 612 -9.95 21.11 -11.62
N THR A 613 -10.32 20.87 -12.88
CA THR A 613 -11.01 19.65 -13.30
C THR A 613 -10.33 18.97 -14.47
N LEU A 614 -10.39 17.64 -14.49
CA LEU A 614 -9.84 16.80 -15.56
C LEU A 614 -10.93 15.89 -16.12
N GLU A 615 -11.27 16.04 -17.41
CA GLU A 615 -12.12 15.07 -18.09
C GLU A 615 -11.27 13.91 -18.62
N VAL A 616 -11.70 12.68 -18.35
CA VAL A 616 -11.06 11.46 -18.84
C VAL A 616 -12.08 10.49 -19.40
N HIS A 617 -11.68 9.74 -20.42
CA HIS A 617 -12.46 8.68 -21.04
C HIS A 617 -11.59 7.42 -21.09
N PRO A 618 -11.33 6.78 -19.93
CA PRO A 618 -10.37 5.70 -19.84
C PRO A 618 -10.77 4.51 -20.72
N PRO A 619 -9.84 3.90 -21.48
CA PRO A 619 -10.11 2.66 -22.17
C PRO A 619 -10.30 1.53 -21.14
N VAL A 620 -11.33 0.73 -21.32
CA VAL A 620 -11.57 -0.46 -20.48
C VAL A 620 -11.34 -1.72 -21.30
N PRO A 621 -11.09 -2.89 -20.68
CA PRO A 621 -11.03 -4.15 -21.42
C PRO A 621 -12.26 -4.35 -22.31
N ALA A 622 -12.05 -4.79 -23.54
CA ALA A 622 -13.12 -5.16 -24.46
C ALA A 622 -13.92 -6.33 -23.89
N ASP A 623 -13.23 -7.29 -23.27
CA ASP A 623 -13.78 -8.35 -22.43
C ASP A 623 -13.37 -8.16 -20.96
N PRO A 624 -14.26 -7.62 -20.10
CA PRO A 624 -13.98 -7.44 -18.67
C PRO A 624 -13.79 -8.75 -17.88
N GLU A 625 -14.15 -9.91 -18.45
CA GLU A 625 -13.92 -11.23 -17.85
C GLU A 625 -12.47 -11.72 -18.05
N GLU A 626 -11.72 -11.14 -18.99
CA GLU A 626 -10.31 -11.49 -19.21
C GLU A 626 -9.46 -11.06 -18.00
N ARG A 627 -8.87 -12.02 -17.27
CA ARG A 627 -8.15 -11.75 -16.01
C ARG A 627 -6.67 -12.16 -16.14
N PRO A 628 -5.72 -11.24 -15.94
CA PRO A 628 -4.30 -11.58 -15.95
C PRO A 628 -3.94 -12.64 -14.89
N PRO A 629 -2.98 -13.54 -15.14
CA PRO A 629 -2.60 -14.58 -14.19
C PRO A 629 -2.23 -14.06 -12.80
N TYR A 630 -1.62 -12.87 -12.72
CA TYR A 630 -1.23 -12.28 -11.45
C TYR A 630 -2.41 -12.06 -10.50
N VAL A 631 -3.61 -11.77 -11.01
CA VAL A 631 -4.82 -11.62 -10.19
C VAL A 631 -5.07 -12.84 -9.31
N PHE A 632 -4.71 -14.04 -9.78
CA PHE A 632 -4.86 -15.29 -9.03
C PHE A 632 -3.59 -15.68 -8.26
N LEU A 633 -2.42 -15.27 -8.73
CA LEU A 633 -1.12 -15.60 -8.11
C LEU A 633 -0.76 -14.67 -6.94
N GLN A 634 -1.25 -13.44 -6.93
CA GLN A 634 -0.95 -12.40 -5.94
C GLN A 634 -0.98 -12.89 -4.48
N PRO A 635 -2.01 -13.60 -3.98
CA PRO A 635 -2.06 -13.98 -2.56
C PRO A 635 -1.02 -15.05 -2.18
N TYR A 636 -0.42 -15.73 -3.17
CA TYR A 636 0.51 -16.84 -2.94
C TYR A 636 1.97 -16.47 -3.25
N LEU A 637 2.21 -15.63 -4.24
CA LEU A 637 3.54 -15.41 -4.80
C LEU A 637 4.52 -14.88 -3.74
N ALA A 638 4.09 -13.91 -2.93
CA ALA A 638 4.88 -13.38 -1.83
C ALA A 638 5.30 -14.47 -0.83
N TRP A 639 4.37 -15.34 -0.44
CA TRP A 639 4.65 -16.48 0.46
C TRP A 639 5.62 -17.47 -0.16
N VAL A 640 5.43 -17.83 -1.43
CA VAL A 640 6.33 -18.76 -2.13
C VAL A 640 7.76 -18.23 -2.15
N LEU A 641 7.95 -16.94 -2.42
CA LEU A 641 9.28 -16.33 -2.49
C LEU A 641 9.94 -16.26 -1.11
N VAL A 642 9.18 -15.89 -0.06
CA VAL A 642 9.68 -15.93 1.34
C VAL A 642 10.07 -17.35 1.74
N LEU A 643 9.21 -18.34 1.47
CA LEU A 643 9.47 -19.75 1.80
C LEU A 643 10.70 -20.29 1.06
N ALA A 644 10.84 -19.98 -0.23
CA ALA A 644 12.02 -20.37 -1.00
C ALA A 644 13.30 -19.79 -0.40
N GLY A 645 13.28 -18.53 0.03
CA GLY A 645 14.38 -17.90 0.77
C GLY A 645 14.71 -18.64 2.07
N LEU A 646 13.71 -18.89 2.91
CA LEU A 646 13.87 -19.58 4.19
C LEU A 646 14.42 -21.01 4.03
N VAL A 647 13.86 -21.78 3.10
CA VAL A 647 14.31 -23.15 2.81
C VAL A 647 15.76 -23.16 2.32
N GLY A 648 16.13 -22.26 1.39
CA GLY A 648 17.52 -22.12 0.95
C GLY A 648 18.47 -21.75 2.10
N GLY A 649 18.04 -20.85 2.98
CA GLY A 649 18.77 -20.48 4.19
C GLY A 649 18.99 -21.67 5.15
N LEU A 650 17.97 -22.51 5.36
CA LEU A 650 18.02 -23.69 6.22
C LEU A 650 18.91 -24.80 5.65
N ILE A 651 18.84 -25.06 4.34
CA ILE A 651 19.73 -26.02 3.65
C ILE A 651 21.19 -25.60 3.84
N SER A 652 21.48 -24.31 3.64
CA SER A 652 22.81 -23.74 3.88
C SER A 652 23.28 -23.91 5.33
N PHE A 653 22.38 -23.76 6.31
CA PHE A 653 22.69 -23.99 7.73
C PHE A 653 23.06 -25.44 8.02
N ARG A 654 22.26 -26.40 7.53
CA ARG A 654 22.52 -27.84 7.71
C ARG A 654 23.87 -28.27 7.14
N ASN A 655 24.21 -27.77 5.95
CA ASN A 655 25.48 -28.07 5.30
C ASN A 655 26.70 -27.41 5.97
N SER A 656 26.46 -26.52 6.96
CA SER A 656 27.51 -25.85 7.73
C SER A 656 27.74 -26.48 9.10
N ALA A 657 26.93 -27.45 9.52
CA ALA A 657 27.16 -28.19 10.77
C ALA A 657 28.35 -29.14 10.57
N PRO A 658 29.30 -29.23 11.52
CA PRO A 658 30.35 -30.23 11.46
C PRO A 658 29.72 -31.62 11.41
N PRO A 659 30.27 -32.59 10.65
CA PRO A 659 29.77 -33.95 10.66
C PRO A 659 29.75 -34.45 12.11
N ALA A 660 28.63 -35.06 12.52
CA ALA A 660 28.51 -35.66 13.85
C ALA A 660 29.66 -36.68 14.01
N ALA A 661 30.46 -36.47 15.05
CA ALA A 661 31.68 -37.22 15.35
C ALA A 661 31.41 -38.69 15.65
#